data_AF-A0A358MY67-F1
#
_entry.id   AF-A0A358MY67-F1
#
_cell.length_a   1.000
_cell.length_b   1.000
_cell.length_c   1.000
_cell.angle_alpha   90.00
_cell.angle_beta   90.00
_cell.angle_gamma   90.00
#
_symmetry.space_group_name_H-M   'P 1'
#
loop_
_entity.id
_entity.type
_entity.pdbx_description
1 polymer ?
#
loop_
_entity_poly.entity_id
_entity_poly.type
_entity_poly.pdbx_seq_one_letter_code
_entity_poly.pdbx_strand_id
1 'polypeptide(L)'
;MSENNHTPEEERAFNAMLDEAFGGSRPPDLSNQILARLYNSVPDADGTEKRVHQRTSSRVKRSRSKQATVVAATITALAAMVAGVIALQPDHDITDIVTEFVENGERDKVGGNQPVIADAGDDRQQAKPEKKKDPKRKPPKGIPMIVQTPDSEQTHSELQQGGVPDSPAVDEIEAAELSLVSAQVDAELQGYWEAVGINPTSEATAEQTAARLANALGMKVSVDAVSDVDQLQAELSQSLNAEAIARRWLRQITNQRSGRMDAELRDQLVSEIASCIQTGSSFDKTVAGWLNGESNNAGAFFSALAAGPRSAGGEHGMARSLATLTLNVDIRCTRCHDSYIEGNGKQSDYWNFYAFLKRGVKKNADGKFEVDPGDNTSDPVFYELSDGRQRVADARVSADWMSDTGSPGYQRIKGFSKGLEGSPELASGIVNSLWQLVHGQPLRGRVVDPISAPHNEALQRLEAQLTRDLMDSRFNVARTLALIVASPATRRAVPDTLLPKNLWVANQEDTRAAMNAVDAFAAALPPRISLPASQRTEQVLRAIGAKIDGTGRESLGQLGQGGSATAAKKGKPLAADLPMKAELLPVQWLELIGDRDSQVNHLVYLAGENEVPTDVQESVKAMKEAGVDSNLLLHRVWWLMKP
;
A
#
# COMPACT_ATOMS: atom_id res chain seq x y z
N MET A 1 65.61 -24.03 4.52
CA MET A 1 64.53 -23.03 4.66
C MET A 1 63.49 -23.38 3.61
N SER A 2 62.23 -23.43 4.03
CA SER A 2 61.11 -24.24 3.48
C SER A 2 61.00 -24.37 1.96
N GLU A 3 60.88 -25.63 1.53
CA GLU A 3 60.28 -26.02 0.25
C GLU A 3 58.77 -25.79 0.32
N ASN A 4 58.23 -24.94 -0.54
CA ASN A 4 56.80 -24.74 -0.68
C ASN A 4 56.21 -25.93 -1.45
N ASN A 5 55.57 -26.85 -0.73
CA ASN A 5 54.74 -27.90 -1.30
C ASN A 5 53.39 -27.31 -1.73
N HIS A 6 53.36 -26.64 -2.88
CA HIS A 6 52.09 -26.42 -3.58
C HIS A 6 51.77 -27.66 -4.42
N THR A 7 50.55 -28.14 -4.29
CA THR A 7 50.08 -29.21 -5.16
C THR A 7 49.94 -28.70 -6.60
N PRO A 8 50.09 -29.55 -7.63
CA PRO A 8 49.95 -29.14 -9.03
C PRO A 8 48.57 -28.55 -9.39
N GLU A 9 47.60 -28.69 -8.50
CA GLU A 9 46.24 -28.18 -8.61
C GLU A 9 46.15 -26.75 -8.05
N GLU A 10 46.87 -26.47 -6.96
CA GLU A 10 46.98 -25.13 -6.37
C GLU A 10 47.79 -24.17 -7.26
N GLU A 11 48.87 -24.63 -7.89
CA GLU A 11 49.61 -23.82 -8.87
C GLU A 11 48.76 -23.48 -10.11
N ARG A 12 47.88 -24.39 -10.54
CA ARG A 12 46.96 -24.15 -11.67
C ARG A 12 45.86 -23.17 -11.32
N ALA A 13 45.31 -23.25 -10.11
CA ALA A 13 44.31 -22.30 -9.62
C ALA A 13 44.93 -20.90 -9.46
N PHE A 14 46.17 -20.82 -8.96
CA PHE A 14 46.90 -19.56 -8.80
C PHE A 14 47.24 -18.91 -10.14
N ASN A 15 47.68 -19.70 -11.13
CA ASN A 15 47.95 -19.20 -12.48
C ASN A 15 46.68 -18.78 -13.23
N ALA A 16 45.56 -19.50 -13.05
CA ALA A 16 44.27 -19.09 -13.63
C ALA A 16 43.75 -17.76 -13.03
N MET A 17 43.95 -17.56 -11.72
CA MET A 17 43.62 -16.29 -11.05
C MET A 17 44.49 -15.13 -11.56
N LEU A 18 45.77 -15.39 -11.84
CA LEU A 18 46.68 -14.40 -12.41
C LEU A 18 46.30 -14.04 -13.86
N ASP A 19 45.93 -15.02 -14.70
CA ASP A 19 45.48 -14.77 -16.08
C ASP A 19 44.16 -13.98 -16.13
N GLU A 20 43.25 -14.18 -15.18
CA GLU A 20 42.00 -13.41 -15.07
C GLU A 20 42.25 -11.97 -14.59
N ALA A 21 43.18 -11.77 -13.64
CA ALA A 21 43.54 -10.45 -13.12
C ALA A 21 44.30 -9.58 -14.14
N PHE A 22 44.99 -10.18 -15.11
CA PHE A 22 45.71 -9.47 -16.17
C PHE A 22 44.95 -9.39 -17.51
N GLY A 23 43.65 -9.69 -17.53
CA GLY A 23 42.76 -9.41 -18.66
C GLY A 23 42.77 -10.45 -19.78
N GLY A 24 43.14 -11.70 -19.47
CA GLY A 24 42.98 -12.82 -20.40
C GLY A 24 41.48 -13.11 -20.66
N SER A 25 41.05 -12.96 -21.91
CA SER A 25 39.67 -13.23 -22.31
C SER A 25 39.37 -14.73 -22.37
N ARG A 26 38.57 -15.18 -21.38
CA ARG A 26 37.84 -16.47 -21.19
C ARG A 26 38.49 -17.43 -20.17
N PRO A 27 37.77 -17.82 -19.10
CA PRO A 27 38.23 -18.87 -18.19
C PRO A 27 38.30 -20.22 -18.93
N PRO A 28 39.18 -21.15 -18.50
CA PRO A 28 39.36 -22.44 -19.16
C PRO A 28 38.06 -23.25 -19.15
N ASP A 29 37.67 -23.79 -20.30
CA ASP A 29 36.52 -24.67 -20.43
C ASP A 29 36.80 -26.03 -19.78
N LEU A 30 36.18 -26.26 -18.61
CA LEU A 30 36.33 -27.48 -17.83
C LEU A 30 35.26 -28.54 -18.14
N SER A 31 34.40 -28.32 -19.14
CA SER A 31 33.28 -29.21 -19.46
C SER A 31 33.73 -30.65 -19.68
N ASN A 32 34.86 -30.86 -20.37
CA ASN A 32 35.39 -32.20 -20.61
C ASN A 32 35.95 -32.88 -19.36
N GLN A 33 36.48 -32.12 -18.37
CA GLN A 33 36.95 -32.69 -17.11
C GLN A 33 35.79 -33.07 -16.18
N ILE A 34 34.72 -32.27 -16.19
CA ILE A 34 33.49 -32.57 -15.46
C ILE A 34 32.83 -33.81 -16.04
N LEU A 35 32.74 -33.91 -17.37
CA LEU A 35 32.22 -35.10 -18.05
C LEU A 35 33.11 -36.32 -17.80
N ALA A 36 34.44 -36.18 -17.85
CA ALA A 36 35.35 -37.29 -17.54
C ALA A 36 35.20 -37.79 -16.10
N ARG A 37 35.00 -36.90 -15.10
CA ARG A 37 34.72 -37.32 -13.71
C ARG A 37 33.35 -38.00 -13.57
N LEU A 38 32.35 -37.52 -14.31
CA LEU A 38 31.00 -38.10 -14.31
C LEU A 38 30.97 -39.48 -14.98
N TYR A 39 31.78 -39.70 -16.03
CA TYR A 39 31.91 -40.99 -16.70
C TYR A 39 32.86 -41.97 -16.00
N ASN A 40 33.86 -41.47 -15.26
CA ASN A 40 34.79 -42.30 -14.50
C ASN A 40 34.30 -42.67 -13.09
N SER A 41 33.16 -42.13 -12.63
CA SER A 41 32.47 -42.65 -11.44
C SER A 41 31.68 -43.90 -11.79
N VAL A 42 32.38 -45.03 -11.94
CA VAL A 42 31.76 -46.37 -11.99
C VAL A 42 31.49 -46.84 -10.56
N PRO A 43 30.34 -47.49 -10.28
CA PRO A 43 30.00 -47.98 -8.96
C PRO A 43 30.77 -49.27 -8.66
N ASP A 44 31.56 -49.28 -7.58
CA ASP A 44 32.20 -50.50 -7.10
C ASP A 44 31.15 -51.51 -6.60
N ALA A 45 30.92 -52.53 -7.44
CA ALA A 45 30.20 -53.76 -7.12
C ALA A 45 31.09 -54.96 -7.48
N ASP A 46 31.86 -55.42 -6.49
CA ASP A 46 32.28 -56.81 -6.23
C ASP A 46 33.22 -56.73 -5.02
N GLY A 47 33.13 -57.48 -3.93
CA GLY A 47 32.60 -58.81 -3.71
C GLY A 47 33.63 -59.55 -2.86
N THR A 48 33.43 -59.65 -1.54
CA THR A 48 34.00 -60.75 -0.74
C THR A 48 33.26 -60.92 0.59
N GLU A 49 32.60 -62.06 0.70
CA GLU A 49 31.98 -62.60 1.90
C GLU A 49 32.99 -62.77 3.05
N LYS A 50 32.56 -62.51 4.30
CA LYS A 50 32.75 -63.43 5.44
C LYS A 50 31.91 -63.01 6.66
N ARG A 51 30.76 -63.69 6.77
CA ARG A 51 30.26 -64.47 7.93
C ARG A 51 30.18 -63.83 9.34
N VAL A 52 29.01 -64.09 9.96
CA VAL A 52 28.76 -64.41 11.40
C VAL A 52 28.54 -63.17 12.31
N HIS A 53 27.44 -62.93 13.03
CA HIS A 53 26.30 -63.71 13.54
C HIS A 53 25.02 -62.83 13.60
N GLN A 54 23.91 -63.29 13.03
CA GLN A 54 22.58 -62.97 13.54
C GLN A 54 22.28 -63.89 14.72
N ARG A 55 21.88 -63.31 15.86
CA ARG A 55 21.17 -64.03 16.90
C ARG A 55 19.70 -63.59 16.84
N THR A 56 18.87 -64.53 16.46
CA THR A 56 17.42 -64.44 16.32
C THR A 56 16.71 -64.52 17.66
N SER A 57 15.61 -63.76 17.72
CA SER A 57 14.33 -64.03 18.38
C SER A 57 14.26 -64.16 19.91
N SER A 58 13.36 -63.38 20.49
CA SER A 58 12.11 -63.98 20.95
C SER A 58 10.93 -63.00 20.85
N ARG A 59 9.89 -63.51 20.20
CA ARG A 59 8.53 -62.99 20.14
C ARG A 59 7.89 -63.29 21.51
N VAL A 60 6.99 -62.45 22.03
CA VAL A 60 5.71 -62.88 22.64
C VAL A 60 4.86 -61.68 23.06
N LYS A 61 3.70 -61.61 22.40
CA LYS A 61 2.33 -61.29 22.85
C LYS A 61 2.09 -60.18 23.86
N ARG A 62 1.21 -59.27 23.43
CA ARG A 62 -0.13 -58.90 23.97
C ARG A 62 -0.35 -57.43 23.61
N SER A 63 -1.52 -56.86 23.44
CA SER A 63 -2.91 -57.29 23.24
C SER A 63 -3.66 -56.00 22.86
N ARG A 64 -4.77 -56.12 22.13
CA ARG A 64 -5.83 -55.09 21.99
C ARG A 64 -6.22 -54.56 23.41
N SER A 65 -6.73 -53.36 23.67
CA SER A 65 -7.77 -52.61 22.97
C SER A 65 -8.01 -51.24 23.65
N LYS A 66 -8.50 -50.28 22.85
CA LYS A 66 -9.56 -49.27 23.07
C LYS A 66 -9.49 -48.24 24.23
N GLN A 67 -10.12 -47.09 23.92
CA GLN A 67 -10.63 -45.95 24.74
C GLN A 67 -9.64 -44.77 24.89
N ALA A 68 -9.88 -43.59 24.32
CA ALA A 68 -11.01 -42.64 24.40
C ALA A 68 -11.06 -41.87 25.74
N THR A 69 -10.91 -40.55 25.63
CA THR A 69 -11.37 -39.45 26.52
C THR A 69 -10.91 -39.42 27.97
N VAL A 70 -10.27 -38.32 28.40
CA VAL A 70 -10.79 -37.38 29.43
C VAL A 70 -10.17 -35.99 29.22
N VAL A 71 -11.07 -35.00 29.10
CA VAL A 71 -10.88 -33.56 29.27
C VAL A 71 -11.01 -33.23 30.77
N ALA A 72 -10.07 -32.44 31.32
CA ALA A 72 -10.18 -31.57 32.51
C ALA A 72 -8.75 -31.17 32.90
N ALA A 73 -8.39 -29.95 33.29
CA ALA A 73 -9.12 -28.77 33.69
C ALA A 73 -8.19 -27.56 33.51
N THR A 74 -8.73 -26.45 33.03
CA THR A 74 -8.41 -25.05 33.38
C THR A 74 -9.08 -24.18 32.32
N ILE A 75 -9.61 -23.02 32.73
CA ILE A 75 -10.48 -22.11 31.96
C ILE A 75 -11.99 -22.38 32.13
N THR A 76 -12.44 -22.56 33.37
CA THR A 76 -13.81 -22.26 33.82
C THR A 76 -13.76 -21.75 35.26
N ALA A 77 -13.05 -20.64 35.50
CA ALA A 77 -12.95 -20.03 36.83
C ALA A 77 -12.99 -18.48 36.84
N LEU A 78 -13.26 -17.83 35.70
CA LEU A 78 -13.33 -16.36 35.63
C LEU A 78 -14.62 -15.78 35.04
N ALA A 79 -15.57 -16.63 34.63
CA ALA A 79 -16.89 -16.20 34.14
C ALA A 79 -18.03 -16.35 35.18
N ALA A 80 -17.76 -16.93 36.36
CA ALA A 80 -18.77 -17.15 37.40
C ALA A 80 -18.69 -16.15 38.58
N MET A 81 -17.73 -15.22 38.60
CA MET A 81 -17.59 -14.24 39.69
C MET A 81 -18.13 -12.83 39.38
N VAL A 82 -18.59 -12.55 38.17
CA VAL A 82 -19.21 -11.24 37.83
C VAL A 82 -20.73 -11.35 37.64
N ALA A 83 -21.27 -12.54 37.41
CA ALA A 83 -22.71 -12.77 37.31
C ALA A 83 -23.42 -13.01 38.68
N GLY A 84 -22.68 -13.00 39.78
CA GLY A 84 -23.19 -13.30 41.14
C GLY A 84 -23.47 -12.10 42.04
N VAL A 85 -23.23 -10.86 41.60
CA VAL A 85 -23.39 -9.65 42.45
C VAL A 85 -24.58 -8.77 42.01
N ILE A 86 -25.29 -9.13 40.94
CA ILE A 86 -26.42 -8.33 40.40
C ILE A 86 -27.80 -8.93 40.71
N ALA A 87 -27.89 -10.11 41.34
CA ALA A 87 -29.17 -10.74 41.66
C ALA A 87 -29.27 -11.10 43.15
N LEU A 88 -29.62 -10.10 43.99
CA LEU A 88 -30.42 -10.20 45.23
C LEU A 88 -30.64 -8.77 45.77
N GLN A 89 -31.81 -8.21 45.44
CA GLN A 89 -32.44 -6.95 45.90
C GLN A 89 -32.71 -6.94 47.45
N PRO A 90 -33.27 -5.91 48.13
CA PRO A 90 -34.02 -4.70 47.65
C PRO A 90 -33.79 -3.36 48.42
N ASP A 91 -34.56 -2.34 47.99
CA ASP A 91 -34.78 -0.95 48.50
C ASP A 91 -34.42 -0.59 49.95
N HIS A 92 -33.82 0.60 50.14
CA HIS A 92 -34.33 1.68 51.02
C HIS A 92 -33.51 2.98 50.91
N ASP A 93 -34.23 4.08 50.68
CA ASP A 93 -33.91 5.48 51.02
C ASP A 93 -33.53 5.60 52.50
N ILE A 94 -32.43 6.26 52.91
CA ILE A 94 -32.31 7.04 54.15
C ILE A 94 -31.10 8.01 54.05
N THR A 95 -31.44 9.30 54.14
CA THR A 95 -30.64 10.46 54.55
C THR A 95 -30.00 10.35 55.95
N ASP A 96 -28.86 11.03 56.12
CA ASP A 96 -28.30 11.52 57.38
C ASP A 96 -27.67 10.53 58.39
N ILE A 97 -26.76 11.12 59.20
CA ILE A 97 -25.99 10.60 60.35
C ILE A 97 -24.56 10.12 59.90
N VAL A 98 -23.43 10.72 60.29
CA VAL A 98 -23.02 11.38 61.54
C VAL A 98 -22.01 12.51 61.26
N THR A 99 -22.23 13.59 61.98
CA THR A 99 -21.45 14.79 62.24
C THR A 99 -20.07 14.56 62.91
N GLU A 100 -19.12 15.42 62.55
CA GLU A 100 -18.33 16.22 63.51
C GLU A 100 -17.29 15.52 64.42
N PHE A 101 -16.01 15.76 64.11
CA PHE A 101 -15.03 16.16 65.11
C PHE A 101 -14.08 17.21 64.49
N VAL A 102 -14.19 18.45 65.01
CA VAL A 102 -13.17 19.54 65.07
C VAL A 102 -12.80 20.19 63.73
N GLU A 103 -13.30 21.35 63.31
CA GLU A 103 -13.48 22.68 63.94
C GLU A 103 -12.17 23.45 64.23
N ASN A 104 -12.20 24.73 63.83
CA ASN A 104 -11.23 25.84 63.97
C ASN A 104 -10.23 26.01 62.82
N GLY A 105 -10.22 27.13 62.09
CA GLY A 105 -11.00 28.38 62.13
C GLY A 105 -10.63 29.18 60.87
N GLU A 106 -11.60 29.72 60.14
CA GLU A 106 -12.03 31.14 60.21
C GLU A 106 -10.91 32.13 59.86
N ARG A 107 -11.08 33.17 59.03
CA ARG A 107 -12.27 33.81 58.44
C ARG A 107 -11.78 34.92 57.49
N ASP A 108 -12.63 35.28 56.52
CA ASP A 108 -12.92 36.64 56.05
C ASP A 108 -11.88 37.41 55.20
N LYS A 109 -12.19 38.16 54.13
CA LYS A 109 -13.42 38.73 53.52
C LYS A 109 -13.07 39.11 52.06
N VAL A 110 -13.90 38.81 51.05
CA VAL A 110 -14.97 39.63 50.43
C VAL A 110 -14.54 41.00 49.85
N GLY A 111 -14.83 41.17 48.54
CA GLY A 111 -15.06 42.46 47.83
C GLY A 111 -13.82 43.02 47.12
N GLY A 112 -13.81 43.48 45.87
CA GLY A 112 -14.87 43.90 44.95
C GLY A 112 -14.36 45.15 44.19
N ASN A 113 -14.66 45.22 42.89
CA ASN A 113 -14.57 46.36 41.95
C ASN A 113 -13.25 46.67 41.17
N GLN A 114 -13.44 46.75 39.85
CA GLN A 114 -12.63 47.36 38.78
C GLN A 114 -12.52 48.92 38.93
N PRO A 115 -12.05 49.68 37.91
CA PRO A 115 -10.70 49.81 37.35
C PRO A 115 -10.21 51.29 37.42
N VAL A 116 -8.92 51.57 37.21
CA VAL A 116 -8.41 52.95 36.95
C VAL A 116 -7.36 52.95 35.83
N ILE A 117 -7.46 53.96 34.97
CA ILE A 117 -6.69 54.26 33.76
C ILE A 117 -5.58 55.30 34.05
N ALA A 118 -4.51 55.26 33.23
CA ALA A 118 -3.44 56.27 32.97
C ALA A 118 -2.38 56.46 34.08
N ASP A 119 -1.10 56.76 33.81
CA ASP A 119 -0.45 57.37 32.65
C ASP A 119 1.06 57.02 32.62
N ALA A 120 1.72 57.39 31.53
CA ALA A 120 3.12 57.20 31.16
C ALA A 120 4.17 57.72 32.16
N GLY A 121 5.34 57.06 32.15
CA GLY A 121 6.56 57.50 32.80
C GLY A 121 7.76 56.68 32.32
N ASP A 122 8.50 57.26 31.39
CA ASP A 122 9.80 56.81 30.87
C ASP A 122 10.82 56.71 32.01
N ASP A 123 11.42 55.54 32.22
CA ASP A 123 12.65 55.45 33.01
C ASP A 123 13.59 54.38 32.44
N ARG A 124 14.67 54.88 31.84
CA ARG A 124 15.78 54.11 31.29
C ARG A 124 16.62 53.55 32.43
N GLN A 125 16.61 52.23 32.61
CA GLN A 125 17.71 51.53 33.27
C GLN A 125 18.26 50.42 32.37
N GLN A 126 19.52 50.60 32.00
CA GLN A 126 20.36 49.61 31.34
C GLN A 126 20.51 48.36 32.21
N ALA A 127 20.01 47.22 31.73
CA ALA A 127 20.37 45.90 32.23
C ALA A 127 21.22 45.15 31.19
N LYS A 128 22.28 44.50 31.69
CA LYS A 128 23.30 43.72 30.96
C LYS A 128 22.69 42.64 30.04
N PRO A 129 23.41 42.21 28.99
CA PRO A 129 22.89 41.25 28.02
C PRO A 129 22.84 39.85 28.63
N GLU A 130 21.62 39.36 28.89
CA GLU A 130 21.40 37.93 29.06
C GLU A 130 21.62 37.23 27.72
N LYS A 131 22.59 36.30 27.69
CA LYS A 131 22.74 35.35 26.59
C LYS A 131 21.47 34.50 26.51
N LYS A 132 20.53 34.89 25.64
CA LYS A 132 19.48 34.01 25.17
C LYS A 132 20.16 32.80 24.52
N LYS A 133 20.04 31.63 25.15
CA LYS A 133 20.25 30.36 24.46
C LYS A 133 19.21 30.32 23.35
N ASP A 134 19.66 30.31 22.10
CA ASP A 134 18.80 30.02 20.97
C ASP A 134 18.04 28.72 21.28
N PRO A 135 16.69 28.71 21.25
CA PRO A 135 15.97 27.47 21.32
C PRO A 135 16.40 26.67 20.09
N LYS A 136 17.02 25.50 20.31
CA LYS A 136 17.32 24.55 19.24
C LYS A 136 16.05 24.37 18.40
N ARG A 137 16.06 24.92 17.18
CA ARG A 137 15.00 24.70 16.19
C ARG A 137 14.78 23.19 16.10
N LYS A 138 13.58 22.74 16.39
CA LYS A 138 13.19 21.37 16.06
C LYS A 138 13.34 21.21 14.54
N PRO A 139 13.84 20.07 14.04
CA PRO A 139 13.89 19.83 12.61
C PRO A 139 12.48 19.99 12.01
N PRO A 140 12.37 20.48 10.77
CA PRO A 140 11.08 20.72 10.12
C PRO A 140 10.19 19.47 10.19
N LYS A 141 8.91 19.66 10.50
CA LYS A 141 7.91 18.59 10.38
C LYS A 141 7.42 18.57 8.93
N GLY A 142 8.21 17.91 8.11
CA GLY A 142 8.04 17.84 6.65
C GLY A 142 9.44 17.70 6.08
N ILE A 143 9.63 16.78 5.14
CA ILE A 143 10.94 16.55 4.53
C ILE A 143 11.07 17.60 3.42
N PRO A 144 11.89 18.66 3.59
CA PRO A 144 12.06 19.64 2.53
C PRO A 144 12.88 19.00 1.43
N MET A 145 12.39 19.08 0.20
CA MET A 145 13.20 18.78 -0.97
C MET A 145 13.97 20.04 -1.34
N ILE A 146 15.29 20.06 -1.11
CA ILE A 146 16.17 21.15 -1.56
C ILE A 146 16.78 20.70 -2.88
N VAL A 147 16.22 21.16 -4.00
CA VAL A 147 16.81 20.95 -5.34
C VAL A 147 17.40 22.27 -5.82
N GLN A 148 18.60 22.22 -6.39
CA GLN A 148 19.21 23.36 -7.07
C GLN A 148 18.48 23.58 -8.41
N THR A 149 17.77 24.69 -8.55
CA THR A 149 17.00 25.04 -9.76
C THR A 149 17.88 25.78 -10.77
N PRO A 150 17.89 25.40 -12.06
CA PRO A 150 18.16 26.32 -13.16
C PRO A 150 16.88 27.10 -13.49
N ASP A 151 16.99 28.42 -13.64
CA ASP A 151 15.89 29.30 -14.05
C ASP A 151 15.35 28.90 -15.44
N SER A 152 14.03 28.83 -15.58
CA SER A 152 13.37 28.68 -16.89
C SER A 152 12.08 29.48 -16.91
N GLU A 153 12.13 30.61 -17.62
CA GLU A 153 10.97 31.39 -18.06
C GLU A 153 10.18 30.57 -19.09
N GLN A 154 8.90 30.32 -18.85
CA GLN A 154 7.99 29.74 -19.84
C GLN A 154 6.99 30.78 -20.34
N THR A 155 7.07 31.03 -21.64
CA THR A 155 6.18 31.85 -22.45
C THR A 155 4.87 31.09 -22.70
N HIS A 156 3.74 31.67 -22.30
CA HIS A 156 2.40 31.18 -22.68
C HIS A 156 2.14 31.49 -24.17
N SER A 157 1.78 30.47 -24.96
CA SER A 157 1.14 30.64 -26.27
C SER A 157 -0.35 30.38 -26.15
N GLU A 158 -1.14 31.38 -26.54
CA GLU A 158 -2.58 31.32 -26.76
C GLU A 158 -2.90 30.46 -27.99
N LEU A 159 -3.82 29.51 -27.86
CA LEU A 159 -4.52 28.90 -29.00
C LEU A 159 -6.03 28.87 -28.74
N GLN A 160 -6.74 29.08 -29.84
CA GLN A 160 -8.05 29.72 -29.95
C GLN A 160 -9.25 28.85 -29.58
N GLN A 161 -10.29 29.55 -29.12
CA GLN A 161 -11.63 29.06 -28.81
C GLN A 161 -12.36 28.51 -30.06
N GLY A 162 -12.80 27.26 -29.99
CA GLY A 162 -13.81 26.68 -30.87
C GLY A 162 -15.14 26.56 -30.14
N GLY A 163 -16.21 27.06 -30.75
CA GLY A 163 -17.55 27.16 -30.15
C GLY A 163 -18.21 25.82 -29.81
N VAL A 164 -18.89 25.80 -28.67
CA VAL A 164 -19.67 24.68 -28.13
C VAL A 164 -21.07 24.70 -28.76
N PRO A 165 -21.57 23.60 -29.37
CA PRO A 165 -22.99 23.49 -29.71
C PRO A 165 -23.81 23.14 -28.46
N ASP A 166 -25.00 23.74 -28.37
CA ASP A 166 -26.02 23.55 -27.33
C ASP A 166 -26.28 22.06 -26.99
N SER A 167 -26.32 21.77 -25.68
CA SER A 167 -26.73 20.47 -25.14
C SER A 167 -28.20 20.17 -25.45
N PRO A 168 -28.53 19.01 -26.05
CA PRO A 168 -29.90 18.53 -26.07
C PRO A 168 -30.27 17.93 -24.70
N ALA A 169 -31.57 17.93 -24.43
CA ALA A 169 -32.20 17.46 -23.21
C ALA A 169 -31.85 16.00 -22.88
N VAL A 170 -31.90 15.69 -21.57
CA VAL A 170 -31.66 14.38 -20.98
C VAL A 170 -32.77 13.40 -21.41
N ASP A 171 -32.56 12.73 -22.54
CA ASP A 171 -33.17 11.42 -22.77
C ASP A 171 -32.56 10.42 -21.77
N GLU A 172 -33.35 9.45 -21.30
CA GLU A 172 -32.82 8.32 -20.51
C GLU A 172 -31.77 7.59 -21.35
N ILE A 173 -30.49 7.89 -21.12
CA ILE A 173 -29.38 7.22 -21.81
C ILE A 173 -29.34 5.79 -21.30
N GLU A 174 -29.91 4.87 -22.07
CA GLU A 174 -29.77 3.45 -21.84
C GLU A 174 -28.31 3.05 -22.10
N ALA A 175 -27.67 2.43 -21.12
CA ALA A 175 -26.30 1.95 -21.28
C ALA A 175 -26.22 0.99 -22.48
N ALA A 176 -25.18 1.15 -23.29
CA ALA A 176 -24.97 0.32 -24.47
C ALA A 176 -24.88 -1.17 -24.11
N GLU A 177 -25.08 -2.07 -25.08
CA GLU A 177 -24.91 -3.51 -24.86
C GLU A 177 -23.49 -3.82 -24.34
N LEU A 178 -23.40 -4.71 -23.35
CA LEU A 178 -22.14 -5.00 -22.65
C LEU A 178 -21.06 -5.55 -23.60
N SER A 179 -21.47 -6.41 -24.53
CA SER A 179 -20.62 -6.98 -25.58
C SER A 179 -20.04 -5.90 -26.51
N LEU A 180 -20.81 -4.87 -26.85
CA LEU A 180 -20.35 -3.75 -27.68
C LEU A 180 -19.28 -2.93 -26.96
N VAL A 181 -19.51 -2.59 -25.69
CA VAL A 181 -18.54 -1.82 -24.88
C VAL A 181 -17.28 -2.65 -24.66
N SER A 182 -17.40 -3.96 -24.43
CA SER A 182 -16.25 -4.86 -24.32
C SER A 182 -15.42 -4.86 -25.61
N ALA A 183 -16.04 -4.94 -26.79
CA ALA A 183 -15.32 -4.92 -28.06
C ALA A 183 -14.58 -3.59 -28.31
N GLN A 184 -15.14 -2.47 -27.84
CA GLN A 184 -14.49 -1.16 -27.91
C GLN A 184 -13.31 -1.06 -26.94
N VAL A 185 -13.44 -1.58 -25.71
CA VAL A 185 -12.33 -1.69 -24.74
C VAL A 185 -11.17 -2.50 -25.33
N ASP A 186 -11.49 -3.62 -25.99
CA ASP A 186 -10.51 -4.46 -26.69
C ASP A 186 -9.76 -3.67 -27.77
N ALA A 187 -10.49 -2.89 -28.58
CA ALA A 187 -9.92 -2.09 -29.66
C ALA A 187 -9.00 -0.97 -29.15
N GLU A 188 -9.38 -0.23 -28.09
CA GLU A 188 -8.54 0.83 -27.53
C GLU A 188 -7.27 0.28 -26.88
N LEU A 189 -7.31 -0.89 -26.23
CA LEU A 189 -6.09 -1.53 -25.70
C LEU A 189 -5.15 -2.01 -26.80
N GLN A 190 -5.68 -2.59 -27.88
CA GLN A 190 -4.85 -2.98 -29.03
C GLN A 190 -4.22 -1.74 -29.68
N GLY A 191 -5.01 -0.69 -29.91
CA GLY A 191 -4.51 0.58 -30.45
C GLY A 191 -3.49 1.24 -29.53
N TYR A 192 -3.65 1.13 -28.21
CA TYR A 192 -2.64 1.58 -27.25
C TYR A 192 -1.31 0.85 -27.43
N TRP A 193 -1.32 -0.49 -27.46
CA TRP A 193 -0.11 -1.30 -27.64
C TRP A 193 0.61 -1.01 -28.95
N GLU A 194 -0.16 -0.84 -30.04
CA GLU A 194 0.38 -0.42 -31.33
C GLU A 194 1.02 0.97 -31.25
N ALA A 195 0.35 1.94 -30.61
CA ALA A 195 0.83 3.32 -30.50
C ALA A 195 2.10 3.45 -29.65
N VAL A 196 2.27 2.63 -28.61
CA VAL A 196 3.49 2.63 -27.78
C VAL A 196 4.56 1.66 -28.30
N GLY A 197 4.29 0.92 -29.37
CA GLY A 197 5.23 -0.01 -29.99
C GLY A 197 5.56 -1.23 -29.13
N ILE A 198 4.63 -1.66 -28.27
CA ILE A 198 4.82 -2.81 -27.38
C ILE A 198 4.05 -4.01 -27.93
N ASN A 199 4.74 -5.11 -28.14
CA ASN A 199 4.10 -6.38 -28.49
C ASN A 199 3.59 -7.06 -27.21
N PRO A 200 2.27 -7.31 -27.08
CA PRO A 200 1.74 -8.01 -25.91
C PRO A 200 2.27 -9.45 -25.83
N THR A 201 2.37 -9.96 -24.61
CA THR A 201 2.69 -11.37 -24.40
C THR A 201 1.58 -12.26 -24.94
N SER A 202 1.91 -13.54 -25.16
CA SER A 202 0.92 -14.56 -25.49
C SER A 202 -0.21 -14.58 -24.46
N GLU A 203 -1.38 -15.06 -24.87
CA GLU A 203 -2.47 -15.27 -23.93
C GLU A 203 -2.08 -16.33 -22.88
N ALA A 204 -2.43 -16.07 -21.63
CA ALA A 204 -2.41 -17.08 -20.58
C ALA A 204 -3.54 -18.08 -20.82
N THR A 205 -3.41 -19.29 -20.29
CA THR A 205 -4.54 -20.23 -20.33
C THR A 205 -5.72 -19.69 -19.52
N ALA A 206 -6.93 -20.15 -19.82
CA ALA A 206 -8.12 -19.70 -19.10
C ALA A 206 -8.05 -20.06 -17.60
N GLU A 207 -7.42 -21.19 -17.24
CA GLU A 207 -7.16 -21.58 -15.84
C GLU A 207 -6.17 -20.64 -15.14
N GLN A 208 -5.10 -20.23 -15.84
CA GLN A 208 -4.13 -19.27 -15.30
C GLN A 208 -4.79 -17.92 -15.05
N THR A 209 -5.63 -17.47 -15.99
CA THR A 209 -6.39 -16.22 -15.88
C THR A 209 -7.38 -16.28 -14.71
N ALA A 210 -8.18 -17.35 -14.62
CA ALA A 210 -9.12 -17.57 -13.53
C ALA A 210 -8.42 -17.63 -12.16
N ALA A 211 -7.25 -18.28 -12.07
CA ALA A 211 -6.47 -18.35 -10.83
C ALA A 211 -5.94 -16.97 -10.39
N ARG A 212 -5.49 -16.13 -11.32
CA ARG A 212 -5.06 -14.75 -11.00
C ARG A 212 -6.24 -13.90 -10.54
N LEU A 213 -7.36 -13.96 -11.26
CA LEU A 213 -8.58 -13.24 -10.89
C LEU A 213 -9.09 -13.70 -9.53
N ALA A 214 -8.99 -15.00 -9.22
CA ALA A 214 -9.38 -15.50 -7.92
C ALA A 214 -8.56 -14.91 -6.77
N ASN A 215 -7.26 -14.69 -6.99
CA ASN A 215 -6.40 -14.03 -6.01
C ASN A 215 -6.72 -12.53 -5.87
N ALA A 216 -6.98 -11.84 -6.99
CA ALA A 216 -7.30 -10.42 -7.02
C ALA A 216 -8.66 -10.11 -6.37
N LEU A 217 -9.70 -10.84 -6.77
CA LEU A 217 -11.10 -10.63 -6.35
C LEU A 217 -11.46 -11.38 -5.06
N GLY A 218 -10.67 -12.38 -4.65
CA GLY A 218 -10.93 -13.17 -3.45
C GLY A 218 -12.06 -14.19 -3.58
N MET A 219 -12.51 -14.49 -4.80
CA MET A 219 -13.56 -15.47 -5.12
C MET A 219 -13.04 -16.49 -6.13
N LYS A 220 -13.73 -17.62 -6.35
CA LYS A 220 -13.40 -18.50 -7.48
C LYS A 220 -14.11 -17.98 -8.72
N VAL A 221 -13.35 -17.73 -9.79
CA VAL A 221 -13.90 -17.32 -11.10
C VAL A 221 -14.02 -18.56 -11.99
N SER A 222 -15.18 -18.77 -12.59
CA SER A 222 -15.37 -19.83 -13.59
C SER A 222 -14.51 -19.60 -14.83
N VAL A 223 -13.90 -20.67 -15.35
CA VAL A 223 -13.07 -20.63 -16.56
C VAL A 223 -13.89 -20.18 -17.77
N ASP A 224 -15.15 -20.64 -17.86
CA ASP A 224 -16.06 -20.31 -18.96
C ASP A 224 -16.46 -18.82 -18.94
N ALA A 225 -16.66 -18.26 -17.75
CA ALA A 225 -17.06 -16.86 -17.57
C ALA A 225 -15.95 -15.87 -17.96
N VAL A 226 -14.67 -16.27 -17.99
CA VAL A 226 -13.58 -15.37 -18.40
C VAL A 226 -13.72 -14.91 -19.86
N SER A 227 -14.44 -15.65 -20.70
CA SER A 227 -14.61 -15.35 -22.13
C SER A 227 -15.98 -14.78 -22.50
N ASP A 228 -16.92 -14.70 -21.55
CA ASP A 228 -18.29 -14.22 -21.75
C ASP A 228 -18.59 -13.12 -20.72
N VAL A 229 -18.67 -11.88 -21.20
CA VAL A 229 -18.81 -10.70 -20.35
C VAL A 229 -20.16 -10.65 -19.62
N ASP A 230 -21.23 -11.18 -20.22
CA ASP A 230 -22.56 -11.21 -19.62
C ASP A 230 -22.63 -12.30 -18.52
N GLN A 231 -22.08 -13.49 -18.81
CA GLN A 231 -21.96 -14.55 -17.81
C GLN A 231 -21.09 -14.10 -16.64
N LEU A 232 -20.00 -13.38 -16.92
CA LEU A 232 -19.11 -12.83 -15.90
C LEU A 232 -19.81 -11.82 -15.01
N GLN A 233 -20.55 -10.87 -15.59
CA GLN A 233 -21.32 -9.89 -14.80
C GLN A 233 -22.30 -10.61 -13.86
N ALA A 234 -23.02 -11.62 -14.37
CA ALA A 234 -23.96 -12.40 -13.58
C ALA A 234 -23.25 -13.16 -12.44
N GLU A 235 -22.07 -13.73 -12.69
CA GLU A 235 -21.26 -14.43 -11.69
C GLU A 235 -20.74 -13.47 -10.60
N LEU A 236 -20.22 -12.30 -10.98
CA LEU A 236 -19.71 -11.28 -10.05
C LEU A 236 -20.82 -10.75 -9.13
N SER A 237 -22.06 -10.71 -9.63
CA SER A 237 -23.24 -10.22 -8.89
C SER A 237 -23.80 -11.26 -7.90
N GLN A 238 -23.30 -12.50 -7.87
CA GLN A 238 -23.74 -13.51 -6.90
C GLN A 238 -23.36 -13.10 -5.48
N SER A 239 -24.22 -13.42 -4.52
CA SER A 239 -24.13 -12.87 -3.16
C SER A 239 -22.76 -13.06 -2.49
N LEU A 240 -22.24 -14.30 -2.49
CA LEU A 240 -20.94 -14.62 -1.90
C LEU A 240 -19.76 -13.99 -2.67
N ASN A 241 -19.89 -13.87 -3.99
CA ASN A 241 -18.86 -13.28 -4.85
C ASN A 241 -18.78 -11.77 -4.63
N ALA A 242 -19.92 -11.10 -4.62
CA ALA A 242 -20.02 -9.68 -4.32
C ALA A 242 -19.45 -9.33 -2.94
N GLU A 243 -19.66 -10.16 -1.90
CA GLU A 243 -19.06 -9.94 -0.59
C GLU A 243 -17.53 -10.06 -0.62
N ALA A 244 -17.00 -11.07 -1.32
CA ALA A 244 -15.56 -11.26 -1.48
C ALA A 244 -14.91 -10.07 -2.22
N ILE A 245 -15.52 -9.64 -3.32
CA ILE A 245 -15.09 -8.47 -4.11
C ILE A 245 -15.14 -7.21 -3.26
N ALA A 246 -16.27 -6.96 -2.58
CA ALA A 246 -16.45 -5.81 -1.70
C ALA A 246 -15.35 -5.73 -0.62
N ARG A 247 -15.01 -6.88 -0.02
CA ARG A 247 -13.94 -6.96 1.00
C ARG A 247 -12.57 -6.62 0.44
N ARG A 248 -12.24 -7.08 -0.77
CA ARG A 248 -10.97 -6.75 -1.45
C ARG A 248 -10.93 -5.30 -1.89
N TRP A 249 -12.01 -4.81 -2.47
CA TRP A 249 -12.11 -3.45 -2.97
C TRP A 249 -12.09 -2.43 -1.83
N LEU A 250 -12.79 -2.68 -0.71
CA LEU A 250 -12.71 -1.84 0.49
C LEU A 250 -11.28 -1.75 1.02
N ARG A 251 -10.54 -2.86 1.04
CA ARG A 251 -9.11 -2.83 1.38
C ARG A 251 -8.31 -2.01 0.38
N GLN A 252 -8.61 -2.09 -0.92
CA GLN A 252 -7.92 -1.30 -1.94
C GLN A 252 -8.14 0.22 -1.76
N ILE A 253 -9.39 0.68 -1.73
CA ILE A 253 -9.72 2.11 -1.64
C ILE A 253 -9.25 2.75 -0.32
N THR A 254 -9.15 1.95 0.74
CA THR A 254 -8.60 2.39 2.04
C THR A 254 -7.08 2.20 2.16
N ASN A 255 -6.39 1.78 1.08
CA ASN A 255 -4.97 1.45 1.07
C ASN A 255 -4.59 0.50 2.24
N GLN A 256 -5.30 -0.61 2.32
CA GLN A 256 -5.23 -1.71 3.29
C GLN A 256 -5.62 -1.36 4.73
N ARG A 257 -5.97 -0.10 5.03
CA ARG A 257 -6.25 0.35 6.41
C ARG A 257 -7.52 -0.24 7.01
N SER A 258 -8.53 -0.56 6.20
CA SER A 258 -9.72 -1.29 6.69
C SER A 258 -9.38 -2.66 7.28
N GLY A 259 -8.21 -3.24 6.98
CA GLY A 259 -7.73 -4.45 7.65
C GLY A 259 -7.38 -4.26 9.13
N ARG A 260 -7.17 -3.01 9.57
CA ARG A 260 -6.76 -2.62 10.94
C ARG A 260 -7.94 -2.14 11.81
N MET A 261 -9.13 -2.03 11.24
CA MET A 261 -10.33 -1.62 11.95
C MET A 261 -11.07 -2.82 12.56
N ASP A 262 -12.03 -2.53 13.42
CA ASP A 262 -12.92 -3.54 13.99
C ASP A 262 -13.63 -4.39 12.91
N ALA A 263 -13.79 -5.68 13.19
CA ALA A 263 -14.32 -6.63 12.21
C ALA A 263 -15.79 -6.37 11.87
N GLU A 264 -16.62 -6.03 12.86
CA GLU A 264 -18.05 -5.81 12.69
C GLU A 264 -18.29 -4.54 11.86
N LEU A 265 -17.60 -3.45 12.19
CA LEU A 265 -17.69 -2.20 11.41
C LEU A 265 -17.21 -2.39 9.97
N ARG A 266 -16.17 -3.18 9.77
CA ARG A 266 -15.70 -3.52 8.41
C ARG A 266 -16.76 -4.32 7.67
N ASP A 267 -17.37 -5.30 8.31
CA ASP A 267 -18.36 -6.18 7.67
C ASP A 267 -19.65 -5.44 7.32
N GLN A 268 -20.02 -4.40 8.09
CA GLN A 268 -21.10 -3.46 7.72
C GLN A 268 -20.82 -2.73 6.40
N LEU A 269 -19.63 -2.15 6.25
CA LEU A 269 -19.22 -1.48 5.01
C LEU A 269 -19.15 -2.46 3.83
N VAL A 270 -18.61 -3.66 4.06
CA VAL A 270 -18.55 -4.72 3.05
C VAL A 270 -19.96 -5.10 2.59
N SER A 271 -20.92 -5.19 3.51
CA SER A 271 -22.32 -5.51 3.19
C SER A 271 -22.96 -4.46 2.28
N GLU A 272 -22.76 -3.16 2.56
CA GLU A 272 -23.30 -2.08 1.70
C GLU A 272 -22.69 -2.10 0.29
N ILE A 273 -21.36 -2.27 0.19
CA ILE A 273 -20.68 -2.40 -1.13
C ILE A 273 -21.18 -3.65 -1.86
N ALA A 274 -21.27 -4.79 -1.16
CA ALA A 274 -21.72 -6.05 -1.73
C ALA A 274 -23.16 -5.95 -2.24
N SER A 275 -24.05 -5.27 -1.50
CA SER A 275 -25.42 -5.00 -1.93
C SER A 275 -25.45 -4.19 -3.23
N CYS A 276 -24.57 -3.20 -3.38
CA CYS A 276 -24.46 -2.43 -4.62
C CYS A 276 -24.02 -3.29 -5.80
N ILE A 277 -23.03 -4.16 -5.60
CA ILE A 277 -22.56 -5.09 -6.62
C ILE A 277 -23.66 -6.09 -7.01
N GLN A 278 -24.36 -6.67 -6.03
CA GLN A 278 -25.41 -7.68 -6.27
C GLN A 278 -26.61 -7.14 -7.03
N THR A 279 -27.05 -5.93 -6.67
CA THR A 279 -28.29 -5.35 -7.21
C THR A 279 -28.05 -4.45 -8.41
N GLY A 280 -26.79 -4.12 -8.71
CA GLY A 280 -26.44 -3.09 -9.68
C GLY A 280 -26.90 -1.69 -9.27
N SER A 281 -27.08 -1.44 -7.96
CA SER A 281 -27.53 -0.14 -7.47
C SER A 281 -26.43 0.92 -7.54
N SER A 282 -26.88 2.18 -7.61
CA SER A 282 -26.07 3.39 -7.70
C SER A 282 -24.99 3.49 -6.60
N PHE A 283 -23.76 3.11 -6.91
CA PHE A 283 -22.66 3.17 -5.92
C PHE A 283 -22.24 4.61 -5.59
N ASP A 284 -22.43 5.55 -6.52
CA ASP A 284 -22.25 6.98 -6.26
C ASP A 284 -23.10 7.49 -5.11
N LYS A 285 -24.37 7.08 -5.04
CA LYS A 285 -25.28 7.43 -3.94
C LYS A 285 -24.83 6.83 -2.62
N THR A 286 -24.27 5.63 -2.64
CA THR A 286 -23.68 5.00 -1.44
C THR A 286 -22.49 5.82 -0.93
N VAL A 287 -21.58 6.23 -1.82
CA VAL A 287 -20.45 7.10 -1.47
C VAL A 287 -20.92 8.47 -0.97
N ALA A 288 -21.86 9.10 -1.67
CA ALA A 288 -22.45 10.37 -1.26
C ALA A 288 -23.10 10.27 0.14
N GLY A 289 -23.84 9.19 0.40
CA GLY A 289 -24.46 8.87 1.68
C GLY A 289 -23.46 8.69 2.83
N TRP A 290 -22.29 8.09 2.56
CA TRP A 290 -21.21 8.04 3.55
C TRP A 290 -20.62 9.42 3.83
N LEU A 291 -20.43 10.23 2.79
CA LEU A 291 -19.77 11.52 2.90
C LEU A 291 -20.66 12.62 3.47
N ASN A 292 -21.98 12.57 3.25
CA ASN A 292 -22.94 13.56 3.76
C ASN A 292 -23.49 13.21 5.15
N GLY A 293 -23.27 11.97 5.62
CA GLY A 293 -23.72 11.48 6.93
C GLY A 293 -25.12 10.83 6.94
N GLU A 294 -25.76 10.65 5.78
CA GLU A 294 -27.07 10.00 5.66
C GLU A 294 -27.02 8.49 5.86
N SER A 295 -25.88 7.86 5.54
CA SER A 295 -25.65 6.44 5.85
C SER A 295 -25.34 6.23 7.33
N ASN A 296 -25.96 5.21 7.92
CA ASN A 296 -25.63 4.74 9.27
C ASN A 296 -24.15 4.31 9.41
N ASN A 297 -23.50 4.00 8.28
CA ASN A 297 -22.11 3.56 8.22
C ASN A 297 -21.14 4.68 7.85
N ALA A 298 -21.58 5.94 7.77
CA ALA A 298 -20.72 7.10 7.50
C ALA A 298 -19.50 7.17 8.44
N GLY A 299 -19.74 7.07 9.75
CA GLY A 299 -18.66 7.07 10.75
C GLY A 299 -17.72 5.86 10.61
N ALA A 300 -18.25 4.70 10.22
CA ALA A 300 -17.45 3.51 9.95
C ALA A 300 -16.56 3.70 8.71
N PHE A 301 -17.07 4.34 7.65
CA PHE A 301 -16.32 4.62 6.42
C PHE A 301 -15.13 5.54 6.69
N PHE A 302 -15.33 6.66 7.39
CA PHE A 302 -14.22 7.53 7.81
C PHE A 302 -13.25 6.82 8.76
N SER A 303 -13.75 5.95 9.64
CA SER A 303 -12.91 5.10 10.48
C SER A 303 -12.03 4.16 9.65
N ALA A 304 -12.58 3.54 8.61
CA ALA A 304 -11.84 2.66 7.70
C ALA A 304 -10.73 3.42 6.96
N LEU A 305 -11.04 4.63 6.50
CA LEU A 305 -10.12 5.51 5.79
C LEU A 305 -8.97 6.00 6.68
N ALA A 306 -9.24 6.24 7.97
CA ALA A 306 -8.27 6.76 8.93
C ALA A 306 -7.65 5.67 9.85
N ALA A 307 -7.97 4.39 9.64
CA ALA A 307 -7.58 3.31 10.55
C ALA A 307 -6.05 3.11 10.65
N GLY A 308 -5.58 2.89 11.87
CA GLY A 308 -4.16 2.72 12.21
C GLY A 308 -3.58 3.88 13.00
N PRO A 309 -2.33 3.74 13.49
CA PRO A 309 -1.64 4.81 14.21
C PRO A 309 -1.39 6.02 13.30
N ARG A 310 -1.09 7.19 13.90
CA ARG A 310 -0.69 8.39 13.14
C ARG A 310 0.50 8.16 12.23
N SER A 311 1.45 7.31 12.63
CA SER A 311 2.59 6.90 11.80
C SER A 311 2.15 6.16 10.53
N ALA A 312 0.98 5.53 10.52
CA ALA A 312 0.46 4.72 9.42
C ALA A 312 -0.66 5.37 8.62
N GLY A 313 -0.54 6.69 8.42
CA GLY A 313 -1.43 7.51 7.61
C GLY A 313 -2.42 8.32 8.44
N GLY A 314 -3.20 7.68 9.33
CA GLY A 314 -4.26 8.35 10.10
C GLY A 314 -5.18 9.20 9.22
N GLU A 315 -5.50 10.42 9.66
CA GLU A 315 -6.34 11.36 8.90
C GLU A 315 -5.70 11.83 7.57
N HIS A 316 -4.37 11.82 7.46
CA HIS A 316 -3.68 12.08 6.18
C HIS A 316 -3.85 10.91 5.20
N GLY A 317 -3.97 9.68 5.70
CA GLY A 317 -4.39 8.52 4.93
C GLY A 317 -5.81 8.70 4.38
N MET A 318 -6.73 9.16 5.24
CA MET A 318 -8.10 9.47 4.85
C MET A 318 -8.17 10.51 3.74
N ALA A 319 -7.47 11.64 3.86
CA ALA A 319 -7.44 12.66 2.82
C ALA A 319 -6.97 12.10 1.47
N ARG A 320 -5.87 11.32 1.45
CA ARG A 320 -5.35 10.72 0.22
C ARG A 320 -6.34 9.74 -0.41
N SER A 321 -6.88 8.81 0.36
CA SER A 321 -7.82 7.81 -0.15
C SER A 321 -9.11 8.44 -0.68
N LEU A 322 -9.62 9.49 -0.02
CA LEU A 322 -10.78 10.23 -0.50
C LEU A 322 -10.46 10.94 -1.82
N ALA A 323 -9.38 11.72 -1.86
CA ALA A 323 -9.01 12.45 -3.08
C ALA A 323 -8.80 11.50 -4.28
N THR A 324 -8.20 10.34 -4.07
CA THR A 324 -8.05 9.32 -5.12
C THR A 324 -9.39 8.70 -5.53
N LEU A 325 -10.27 8.34 -4.59
CA LEU A 325 -11.54 7.69 -4.91
C LEU A 325 -12.56 8.66 -5.52
N THR A 326 -12.70 9.87 -4.96
CA THR A 326 -13.79 10.79 -5.32
C THR A 326 -13.43 11.76 -6.43
N LEU A 327 -12.14 12.06 -6.60
CA LEU A 327 -11.68 13.07 -7.54
C LEU A 327 -10.67 12.52 -8.56
N ASN A 328 -10.25 11.26 -8.41
CA ASN A 328 -9.12 10.68 -9.14
C ASN A 328 -7.93 11.66 -9.19
N VAL A 329 -7.53 12.21 -8.04
CA VAL A 329 -6.33 13.05 -7.91
C VAL A 329 -5.31 12.41 -6.97
N ASP A 330 -4.03 12.59 -7.29
CA ASP A 330 -2.94 12.19 -6.43
C ASP A 330 -2.42 13.39 -5.63
N ILE A 331 -2.53 13.27 -4.32
CA ILE A 331 -2.10 14.29 -3.37
C ILE A 331 -1.03 13.77 -2.42
N ARG A 332 -0.36 12.66 -2.76
CA ARG A 332 0.71 12.08 -1.94
C ARG A 332 1.80 13.12 -1.72
N CYS A 333 2.51 13.53 -2.78
CA CYS A 333 3.64 14.45 -2.68
C CYS A 333 3.24 15.88 -2.29
N THR A 334 2.02 16.30 -2.64
CA THR A 334 1.57 17.69 -2.43
C THR A 334 1.42 18.07 -0.97
N ARG A 335 1.39 17.14 -0.01
CA ARG A 335 1.43 17.51 1.41
C ARG A 335 2.67 18.32 1.78
N CYS A 336 3.82 17.97 1.22
CA CYS A 336 5.11 18.49 1.66
C CYS A 336 5.59 19.65 0.78
N HIS A 337 5.32 19.60 -0.52
CA HIS A 337 5.79 20.56 -1.50
C HIS A 337 4.88 20.59 -2.73
N ASP A 338 4.96 21.61 -3.57
CA ASP A 338 4.28 21.62 -4.86
C ASP A 338 4.79 20.48 -5.76
N SER A 339 3.94 19.92 -6.62
CA SER A 339 4.31 18.82 -7.51
C SER A 339 5.30 19.30 -8.57
N TYR A 340 6.55 18.84 -8.46
CA TYR A 340 7.60 19.13 -9.45
C TYR A 340 7.52 18.24 -10.69
N ILE A 341 6.79 17.12 -10.60
CA ILE A 341 6.84 16.04 -11.61
C ILE A 341 5.60 16.07 -12.51
N GLU A 342 4.41 16.28 -11.94
CA GLU A 342 3.16 16.34 -12.69
C GLU A 342 2.67 17.77 -12.95
N GLY A 343 3.37 18.79 -12.41
CA GLY A 343 3.13 20.22 -12.67
C GLY A 343 1.84 20.83 -12.11
N ASN A 344 0.84 20.02 -11.72
CA ASN A 344 -0.52 20.53 -11.47
C ASN A 344 -0.96 20.52 -10.00
N GLY A 345 -0.23 19.86 -9.10
CA GLY A 345 -0.61 19.75 -7.70
C GLY A 345 0.09 20.78 -6.81
N LYS A 346 -0.67 21.62 -6.07
CA LYS A 346 -0.06 22.57 -5.11
C LYS A 346 -0.15 22.07 -3.68
N GLN A 347 0.82 22.48 -2.86
CA GLN A 347 0.84 22.21 -1.44
C GLN A 347 -0.39 22.78 -0.73
N SER A 348 -0.81 23.97 -1.16
CA SER A 348 -2.03 24.60 -0.68
C SER A 348 -3.26 23.71 -0.88
N ASP A 349 -3.37 23.00 -2.00
CA ASP A 349 -4.58 22.24 -2.32
C ASP A 349 -4.73 21.04 -1.40
N TYR A 350 -3.62 20.38 -1.06
CA TYR A 350 -3.60 19.33 -0.04
C TYR A 350 -4.13 19.85 1.30
N TRP A 351 -3.55 20.94 1.81
CA TRP A 351 -3.88 21.45 3.13
C TRP A 351 -5.27 22.07 3.18
N ASN A 352 -5.73 22.69 2.08
CA ASN A 352 -7.09 23.18 1.92
C ASN A 352 -8.11 22.04 2.00
N PHE A 353 -7.84 20.93 1.29
CA PHE A 353 -8.69 19.74 1.33
C PHE A 353 -8.66 19.05 2.70
N TYR A 354 -7.49 18.97 3.34
CA TYR A 354 -7.40 18.42 4.70
C TYR A 354 -8.17 19.28 5.71
N ALA A 355 -8.08 20.62 5.62
CA ALA A 355 -8.86 21.53 6.44
C ALA A 355 -10.37 21.42 6.17
N PHE A 356 -10.75 21.22 4.91
CA PHE A 356 -12.13 20.93 4.51
C PHE A 356 -12.67 19.67 5.20
N LEU A 357 -11.90 18.58 5.21
CA LEU A 357 -12.27 17.34 5.87
C LEU A 357 -12.34 17.50 7.39
N LYS A 358 -11.36 18.16 8.01
CA LYS A 358 -11.35 18.41 9.47
C LYS A 358 -12.54 19.26 9.93
N ARG A 359 -13.02 20.15 9.07
CA ARG A 359 -14.24 20.93 9.32
C ARG A 359 -15.50 20.08 9.15
N GLY A 360 -15.55 19.24 8.12
CA GLY A 360 -16.73 18.45 7.75
C GLY A 360 -16.90 17.15 8.52
N VAL A 361 -15.84 16.63 9.15
CA VAL A 361 -15.85 15.33 9.84
C VAL A 361 -15.04 15.45 11.12
N LYS A 362 -15.65 15.15 12.27
CA LYS A 362 -15.03 15.26 13.59
C LYS A 362 -15.19 13.98 14.38
N LYS A 363 -14.26 13.71 15.29
CA LYS A 363 -14.44 12.63 16.26
C LYS A 363 -15.28 13.13 17.43
N ASN A 364 -16.28 12.35 17.82
CA ASN A 364 -17.08 12.59 19.02
C ASN A 364 -16.36 12.12 20.29
N ALA A 365 -17.03 12.24 21.44
CA ALA A 365 -16.47 11.86 22.75
C ALA A 365 -16.03 10.39 22.81
N ASP A 366 -16.71 9.51 22.07
CA ASP A 366 -16.40 8.08 21.98
C ASP A 366 -15.30 7.78 20.94
N GLY A 367 -14.73 8.81 20.30
CA GLY A 367 -13.70 8.67 19.27
C GLY A 367 -14.23 8.20 17.91
N LYS A 368 -15.55 8.12 17.72
CA LYS A 368 -16.20 7.79 16.44
C LYS A 368 -16.33 9.03 15.56
N PHE A 369 -16.22 8.87 14.25
CA PHE A 369 -16.40 9.97 13.32
C PHE A 369 -17.88 10.32 13.16
N GLU A 370 -18.18 11.61 13.30
CA GLU A 370 -19.45 12.26 12.99
C GLU A 370 -19.26 13.21 11.80
N VAL A 371 -20.25 13.23 10.91
CA VAL A 371 -20.23 14.00 9.67
C VAL A 371 -21.13 15.21 9.81
N ASP A 372 -20.61 16.36 9.41
CA ASP A 372 -21.28 17.67 9.44
C ASP A 372 -22.00 17.96 10.77
N PRO A 373 -21.27 18.03 11.91
CA PRO A 373 -21.86 18.15 13.25
C PRO A 373 -22.54 19.52 13.53
N GLY A 374 -22.85 20.32 12.50
CA GLY A 374 -23.55 21.60 12.60
C GLY A 374 -22.69 22.76 13.16
N ASP A 375 -21.74 22.48 14.05
CA ASP A 375 -20.80 23.46 14.56
C ASP A 375 -19.62 23.65 13.60
N ASN A 376 -19.73 24.72 12.82
CA ASN A 376 -18.84 25.08 11.72
C ASN A 376 -17.49 25.65 12.18
N THR A 377 -17.25 25.65 13.48
CA THR A 377 -15.98 26.05 14.07
C THR A 377 -15.02 24.86 14.08
N SER A 378 -13.98 24.91 13.24
CA SER A 378 -12.87 23.96 13.31
C SER A 378 -11.59 24.74 13.55
N ASP A 379 -10.70 24.22 14.39
CA ASP A 379 -9.41 24.86 14.59
C ASP A 379 -8.70 25.07 13.25
N PRO A 380 -8.18 26.28 12.99
CA PRO A 380 -7.46 26.57 11.76
C PRO A 380 -6.32 25.57 11.57
N VAL A 381 -6.16 25.12 10.32
CA VAL A 381 -5.06 24.25 9.92
C VAL A 381 -3.95 25.12 9.37
N PHE A 382 -2.75 24.96 9.92
CA PHE A 382 -1.55 25.65 9.46
C PHE A 382 -0.62 24.66 8.78
N TYR A 383 0.09 25.13 7.77
CA TYR A 383 1.17 24.38 7.13
C TYR A 383 2.37 25.28 6.89
N GLU A 384 3.56 24.68 6.83
CA GLU A 384 4.82 25.36 6.61
C GLU A 384 5.16 25.38 5.12
N LEU A 385 5.54 26.55 4.62
CA LEU A 385 6.11 26.75 3.30
C LEU A 385 7.60 26.39 3.30
N SER A 386 8.19 26.25 2.11
CA SER A 386 9.62 25.96 1.93
C SER A 386 10.55 26.99 2.60
N ASP A 387 10.09 28.23 2.76
CA ASP A 387 10.82 29.31 3.45
C ASP A 387 10.63 29.33 4.98
N GLY A 388 9.87 28.37 5.53
CA GLY A 388 9.57 28.23 6.95
C GLY A 388 8.46 29.15 7.48
N ARG A 389 7.82 29.97 6.64
CA ARG A 389 6.61 30.70 7.02
C ARG A 389 5.43 29.74 7.17
N GLN A 390 4.55 30.04 8.11
CA GLN A 390 3.28 29.34 8.26
C GLN A 390 2.17 30.04 7.48
N ARG A 391 1.34 29.24 6.81
CA ARG A 391 0.14 29.69 6.12
C ARG A 391 -1.07 28.95 6.67
N VAL A 392 -2.19 29.67 6.78
CA VAL A 392 -3.49 29.07 7.12
C VAL A 392 -4.07 28.44 5.86
N ALA A 393 -4.59 27.22 5.99
CA ALA A 393 -5.30 26.54 4.94
C ALA A 393 -6.76 27.00 4.86
N ASP A 394 -7.24 27.24 3.64
CA ASP A 394 -8.63 27.56 3.36
C ASP A 394 -9.42 26.26 3.26
N ALA A 395 -10.40 26.04 4.14
CA ALA A 395 -11.20 24.82 4.14
C ALA A 395 -12.11 24.71 2.90
N ARG A 396 -11.56 24.20 1.79
CA ARG A 396 -12.25 23.98 0.51
C ARG A 396 -11.67 22.81 -0.30
N VAL A 397 -12.48 22.28 -1.22
CA VAL A 397 -12.03 21.45 -2.35
C VAL A 397 -11.59 22.39 -3.48
N SER A 398 -10.44 22.12 -4.11
CA SER A 398 -9.95 22.96 -5.21
C SER A 398 -10.83 22.82 -6.46
N ALA A 399 -11.09 23.94 -7.14
CA ALA A 399 -11.77 23.94 -8.43
C ALA A 399 -10.93 23.27 -9.52
N ASP A 400 -9.59 23.37 -9.41
CA ASP A 400 -8.63 22.75 -10.33
C ASP A 400 -8.70 21.21 -10.33
N TRP A 401 -9.39 20.61 -9.36
CA TRP A 401 -9.59 19.15 -9.26
C TRP A 401 -10.92 18.69 -9.88
N MET A 402 -11.72 19.60 -10.41
CA MET A 402 -13.06 19.33 -10.94
C MET A 402 -13.14 19.77 -12.39
N SER A 403 -14.00 19.10 -13.16
CA SER A 403 -14.20 19.39 -14.59
C SER A 403 -14.95 20.72 -14.81
N ASP A 404 -15.71 21.17 -13.81
CA ASP A 404 -16.45 22.43 -13.85
C ASP A 404 -15.54 23.63 -13.52
N THR A 405 -14.90 24.16 -14.57
CA THR A 405 -13.97 25.29 -14.53
C THR A 405 -14.60 26.62 -14.06
N GLY A 406 -15.94 26.69 -13.87
CA GLY A 406 -16.65 27.87 -13.39
C GLY A 406 -17.00 27.86 -11.89
N SER A 407 -16.84 26.73 -11.21
CA SER A 407 -17.26 26.57 -9.80
C SER A 407 -16.18 27.07 -8.83
N PRO A 408 -16.52 27.82 -7.75
CA PRO A 408 -15.55 28.29 -6.76
C PRO A 408 -14.96 27.18 -5.86
N GLY A 409 -15.23 25.90 -6.17
CA GLY A 409 -14.93 24.77 -5.30
C GLY A 409 -15.99 24.55 -4.22
N TYR A 410 -15.89 23.42 -3.52
CA TYR A 410 -16.79 23.12 -2.41
C TYR A 410 -16.19 23.57 -1.08
N GLN A 411 -16.94 24.39 -0.36
CA GLN A 411 -16.81 24.59 1.09
C GLN A 411 -17.99 23.83 1.68
N ARG A 412 -17.91 22.93 2.65
CA ARG A 412 -18.99 22.00 3.10
C ARG A 412 -19.00 20.65 2.39
N ILE A 413 -18.96 19.62 3.23
CA ILE A 413 -18.98 18.23 2.81
C ILE A 413 -20.31 17.84 2.19
N LYS A 414 -21.46 18.30 2.74
CA LYS A 414 -22.78 18.03 2.13
C LYS A 414 -22.91 18.52 0.69
N GLY A 415 -22.41 19.72 0.40
CA GLY A 415 -22.40 20.26 -0.96
C GLY A 415 -21.52 19.43 -1.90
N PHE A 416 -20.32 19.08 -1.43
CA PHE A 416 -19.41 18.20 -2.16
C PHE A 416 -20.02 16.83 -2.44
N SER A 417 -20.57 16.15 -1.43
CA SER A 417 -21.19 14.83 -1.57
C SER A 417 -22.31 14.83 -2.60
N LYS A 418 -23.18 15.84 -2.57
CA LYS A 418 -24.25 16.00 -3.56
C LYS A 418 -23.70 16.22 -4.98
N GLY A 419 -22.60 16.95 -5.10
CA GLY A 419 -21.91 17.17 -6.37
C GLY A 419 -21.22 15.94 -6.95
N LEU A 420 -20.99 14.90 -6.13
CA LEU A 420 -20.40 13.64 -6.58
C LEU A 420 -21.41 12.67 -7.19
N GLU A 421 -22.69 12.79 -6.85
CA GLU A 421 -23.75 11.98 -7.47
C GLU A 421 -23.80 12.26 -8.98
N GLY A 422 -23.66 11.22 -9.81
CA GLY A 422 -23.60 11.40 -11.26
C GLY A 422 -22.31 12.03 -11.79
N SER A 423 -21.28 12.27 -10.97
CA SER A 423 -20.12 13.06 -11.41
C SER A 423 -19.06 12.24 -12.16
N PRO A 424 -18.42 12.80 -13.20
CA PRO A 424 -17.36 12.13 -13.94
C PRO A 424 -16.11 11.89 -13.08
N GLU A 425 -15.83 12.76 -12.10
CA GLU A 425 -14.67 12.62 -11.21
C GLU A 425 -14.80 11.38 -10.30
N LEU A 426 -15.98 11.16 -9.72
CA LEU A 426 -16.24 9.97 -8.93
C LEU A 426 -16.22 8.71 -9.81
N ALA A 427 -16.84 8.76 -10.99
CA ALA A 427 -16.85 7.64 -11.91
C ALA A 427 -15.42 7.25 -12.36
N SER A 428 -14.58 8.23 -12.71
CA SER A 428 -13.18 8.02 -13.07
C SER A 428 -12.38 7.43 -11.90
N GLY A 429 -12.59 7.91 -10.67
CA GLY A 429 -11.95 7.37 -9.47
C GLY A 429 -12.36 5.92 -9.17
N ILE A 430 -13.64 5.58 -9.35
CA ILE A 430 -14.16 4.21 -9.24
C ILE A 430 -13.51 3.30 -10.30
N VAL A 431 -13.56 3.68 -11.58
CA VAL A 431 -12.96 2.93 -12.69
C VAL A 431 -11.48 2.67 -12.42
N ASN A 432 -10.72 3.71 -12.04
CA ASN A 432 -9.30 3.58 -11.78
C ASN A 432 -9.00 2.64 -10.60
N SER A 433 -9.84 2.68 -9.55
CA SER A 433 -9.70 1.80 -8.38
C SER A 433 -10.05 0.32 -8.68
N LEU A 434 -11.06 0.08 -9.54
CA LEU A 434 -11.43 -1.27 -9.99
C LEU A 434 -10.36 -1.83 -10.93
N TRP A 435 -9.82 -1.00 -11.81
CA TRP A 435 -8.69 -1.39 -12.65
C TRP A 435 -7.48 -1.79 -11.80
N GLN A 436 -7.16 -0.99 -10.79
CA GLN A 436 -6.09 -1.29 -9.85
C GLN A 436 -6.36 -2.56 -9.04
N LEU A 437 -7.62 -2.87 -8.72
CA LEU A 437 -7.99 -4.11 -8.05
C LEU A 437 -7.66 -5.34 -8.91
N VAL A 438 -7.94 -5.29 -10.21
CA VAL A 438 -7.71 -6.40 -11.15
C VAL A 438 -6.24 -6.52 -11.56
N HIS A 439 -5.62 -5.41 -11.93
CA HIS A 439 -4.28 -5.39 -12.55
C HIS A 439 -3.15 -5.03 -11.57
N GLY A 440 -3.45 -4.69 -10.31
CA GLY A 440 -2.46 -4.31 -9.30
C GLY A 440 -1.86 -2.91 -9.47
N GLN A 441 -2.18 -2.21 -10.57
CA GLN A 441 -1.76 -0.84 -10.88
C GLN A 441 -2.93 -0.07 -11.51
N PRO A 442 -3.05 1.25 -11.28
CA PRO A 442 -4.16 2.05 -11.80
C PRO A 442 -4.10 2.20 -13.32
N LEU A 443 -5.26 2.33 -13.98
CA LEU A 443 -5.36 2.62 -15.42
C LEU A 443 -4.72 3.98 -15.73
N ARG A 444 -5.11 4.99 -14.95
CA ARG A 444 -4.46 6.29 -14.93
C ARG A 444 -3.35 6.27 -13.90
N GLY A 445 -2.17 5.87 -14.36
CA GLY A 445 -0.94 5.90 -13.58
C GLY A 445 -0.49 7.31 -13.19
N ARG A 446 0.26 7.41 -12.10
CA ARG A 446 0.89 8.64 -11.64
C ARG A 446 2.39 8.54 -11.88
N VAL A 447 3.04 9.66 -12.15
CA VAL A 447 4.50 9.67 -12.38
C VAL A 447 5.26 9.28 -11.11
N VAL A 448 4.61 9.40 -9.96
CA VAL A 448 5.16 8.97 -8.67
C VAL A 448 4.96 7.47 -8.40
N ASP A 449 4.15 6.76 -9.19
CA ASP A 449 3.96 5.32 -9.03
C ASP A 449 5.18 4.54 -9.59
N PRO A 450 5.68 3.51 -8.88
CA PRO A 450 6.79 2.68 -9.37
C PRO A 450 6.49 1.87 -10.63
N ILE A 451 5.21 1.57 -10.84
CA ILE A 451 4.70 0.80 -11.98
C ILE A 451 3.53 1.63 -12.49
N SER A 452 3.69 2.20 -13.68
CA SER A 452 2.72 3.10 -14.30
C SER A 452 2.77 2.95 -15.80
N ALA A 453 1.61 2.80 -16.42
CA ALA A 453 1.50 2.80 -17.86
C ALA A 453 2.03 4.11 -18.48
N PRO A 454 2.78 4.04 -19.59
CA PRO A 454 3.12 5.20 -20.39
C PRO A 454 1.87 5.99 -20.78
N HIS A 455 1.91 7.32 -20.58
CA HIS A 455 0.80 8.19 -20.94
C HIS A 455 0.58 8.17 -22.46
N ASN A 456 -0.66 7.91 -22.88
CA ASN A 456 -1.05 7.84 -24.28
C ASN A 456 -2.54 8.18 -24.44
N GLU A 457 -2.91 8.78 -25.57
CA GLU A 457 -4.29 9.16 -25.86
C GLU A 457 -5.26 7.97 -25.92
N ALA A 458 -4.83 6.80 -26.39
CA ALA A 458 -5.67 5.59 -26.42
C ALA A 458 -6.03 5.12 -25.00
N LEU A 459 -5.08 5.19 -24.07
CA LEU A 459 -5.34 4.86 -22.66
C LEU A 459 -6.27 5.88 -22.00
N GLN A 460 -6.15 7.17 -22.37
CA GLN A 460 -7.07 8.22 -21.93
C GLN A 460 -8.49 8.03 -22.50
N ARG A 461 -8.62 7.62 -23.77
CA ARG A 461 -9.91 7.28 -24.38
C ARG A 461 -10.54 6.07 -23.70
N LEU A 462 -9.76 5.04 -23.40
CA LEU A 462 -10.22 3.87 -22.65
C LEU A 462 -10.77 4.26 -21.27
N GLU A 463 -10.03 5.08 -20.51
CA GLU A 463 -10.50 5.61 -19.22
C GLU A 463 -11.80 6.40 -19.37
N ALA A 464 -11.87 7.31 -20.34
CA ALA A 464 -13.06 8.13 -20.60
C ALA A 464 -14.26 7.29 -21.06
N GLN A 465 -14.04 6.20 -21.78
CA GLN A 465 -15.09 5.28 -22.22
C GLN A 465 -15.64 4.47 -21.05
N LEU A 466 -14.78 3.87 -20.22
CA LEU A 466 -15.21 3.15 -19.01
C LEU A 466 -15.91 4.07 -18.01
N THR A 467 -15.44 5.31 -17.89
CA THR A 467 -16.04 6.34 -17.03
C THR A 467 -17.46 6.68 -17.50
N ARG A 468 -17.65 6.90 -18.82
CA ARG A 468 -18.97 7.15 -19.39
C ARG A 468 -19.89 5.95 -19.24
N ASP A 469 -19.43 4.73 -19.54
CA ASP A 469 -20.26 3.52 -19.35
C ASP A 469 -20.68 3.33 -17.89
N LEU A 470 -19.81 3.61 -16.92
CA LEU A 470 -20.18 3.56 -15.50
C LEU A 470 -21.26 4.60 -15.17
N MET A 471 -21.19 5.81 -15.73
CA MET A 471 -22.21 6.84 -15.53
C MET A 471 -23.54 6.44 -16.18
N ASP A 472 -23.52 6.03 -17.45
CA ASP A 472 -24.71 5.64 -18.23
C ASP A 472 -25.38 4.39 -17.62
N SER A 473 -24.60 3.48 -17.03
CA SER A 473 -25.10 2.32 -16.30
C SER A 473 -25.53 2.60 -14.86
N ARG A 474 -25.61 3.89 -14.46
CA ARG A 474 -25.99 4.34 -13.11
C ARG A 474 -25.11 3.75 -12.02
N PHE A 475 -23.80 3.82 -12.21
CA PHE A 475 -22.77 3.36 -11.28
C PHE A 475 -22.85 1.87 -10.95
N ASN A 476 -23.19 1.04 -11.93
CA ASN A 476 -23.21 -0.42 -11.78
C ASN A 476 -21.77 -0.98 -11.74
N VAL A 477 -21.25 -1.17 -10.53
CA VAL A 477 -19.89 -1.68 -10.29
C VAL A 477 -19.64 -3.05 -10.89
N ALA A 478 -20.62 -3.96 -10.84
CA ALA A 478 -20.48 -5.31 -11.40
C ALA A 478 -20.28 -5.28 -12.92
N ARG A 479 -21.01 -4.37 -13.61
CA ARG A 479 -20.90 -4.15 -15.05
C ARG A 479 -19.49 -3.68 -15.44
N THR A 480 -19.01 -2.61 -14.81
CA THR A 480 -17.68 -2.06 -15.09
C THR A 480 -16.57 -3.05 -14.74
N LEU A 481 -16.70 -3.79 -13.64
CA LEU A 481 -15.74 -4.82 -13.28
C LEU A 481 -15.70 -5.96 -14.32
N ALA A 482 -16.86 -6.37 -14.85
CA ALA A 482 -16.92 -7.37 -15.92
C ALA A 482 -16.19 -6.90 -17.18
N LEU A 483 -16.38 -5.64 -17.59
CA LEU A 483 -15.66 -5.04 -18.73
C LEU A 483 -14.14 -5.03 -18.54
N ILE A 484 -13.67 -4.66 -17.34
CA ILE A 484 -12.23 -4.66 -17.02
C ILE A 484 -11.65 -6.07 -17.06
N VAL A 485 -12.36 -7.04 -16.48
CA VAL A 485 -11.90 -8.43 -16.44
C VAL A 485 -11.93 -9.09 -17.82
N ALA A 486 -12.92 -8.77 -18.66
CA ALA A 486 -13.00 -9.27 -20.04
C ALA A 486 -11.91 -8.71 -20.96
N SER A 487 -11.27 -7.60 -20.56
CA SER A 487 -10.26 -6.92 -21.38
C SER A 487 -9.07 -7.82 -21.77
N PRO A 488 -8.40 -7.55 -22.90
CA PRO A 488 -7.27 -8.34 -23.37
C PRO A 488 -6.07 -8.32 -22.41
N ALA A 489 -5.94 -7.25 -21.62
CA ALA A 489 -4.90 -7.09 -20.60
C ALA A 489 -4.98 -8.19 -19.53
N THR A 490 -6.19 -8.58 -19.10
CA THR A 490 -6.40 -9.63 -18.09
C THR A 490 -5.94 -11.00 -18.56
N ARG A 491 -6.02 -11.25 -19.87
CA ARG A 491 -5.66 -12.51 -20.52
C ARG A 491 -4.17 -12.64 -20.85
N ARG A 492 -3.34 -11.63 -20.57
CA ARG A 492 -1.90 -11.71 -20.89
C ARG A 492 -1.15 -12.71 -20.00
N ALA A 493 -0.12 -13.35 -20.55
CA ALA A 493 0.78 -14.21 -19.78
C ALA A 493 1.79 -13.37 -18.99
N VAL A 494 2.31 -13.95 -17.89
CA VAL A 494 3.46 -13.39 -17.19
C VAL A 494 4.70 -13.63 -18.08
N PRO A 495 5.55 -12.63 -18.33
CA PRO A 495 6.76 -12.84 -19.10
C PRO A 495 7.64 -13.91 -18.47
N ASP A 496 8.18 -14.83 -19.28
CA ASP A 496 9.02 -15.93 -18.79
C ASP A 496 10.23 -15.43 -17.98
N THR A 497 10.76 -14.26 -18.31
CA THR A 497 11.90 -13.61 -17.64
C THR A 497 11.57 -13.19 -16.20
N LEU A 498 10.31 -12.85 -15.93
CA LEU A 498 9.82 -12.46 -14.61
C LEU A 498 9.35 -13.65 -13.76
N LEU A 499 9.38 -14.88 -14.31
CA LEU A 499 9.07 -16.06 -13.53
C LEU A 499 10.20 -16.37 -12.53
N PRO A 500 9.88 -16.80 -11.30
CA PRO A 500 10.88 -17.07 -10.25
C PRO A 500 12.05 -17.97 -10.66
N LYS A 501 11.80 -18.94 -11.52
CA LYS A 501 12.79 -19.89 -12.04
C LYS A 501 13.85 -19.23 -12.95
N ASN A 502 13.50 -18.14 -13.61
CA ASN A 502 14.30 -17.51 -14.65
C ASN A 502 14.90 -16.16 -14.20
N LEU A 503 14.39 -15.59 -13.10
CA LEU A 503 14.79 -14.28 -12.56
C LEU A 503 16.30 -14.16 -12.28
N TRP A 504 16.98 -15.29 -12.04
CA TRP A 504 18.43 -15.35 -11.78
C TRP A 504 19.29 -15.37 -13.04
N VAL A 505 18.72 -15.82 -14.17
CA VAL A 505 19.43 -16.06 -15.44
C VAL A 505 19.04 -15.00 -16.48
N ALA A 506 17.91 -14.33 -16.32
CA ALA A 506 17.46 -13.26 -17.19
C ALA A 506 18.50 -12.13 -17.23
N ASN A 507 18.84 -11.67 -18.44
CA ASN A 507 19.62 -10.46 -18.60
C ASN A 507 18.75 -9.23 -18.30
N GLN A 508 19.41 -8.08 -18.13
CA GLN A 508 18.74 -6.85 -17.74
C GLN A 508 17.84 -6.28 -18.84
N GLU A 509 18.26 -6.38 -20.10
CA GLU A 509 17.50 -5.84 -21.24
C GLU A 509 16.16 -6.56 -21.38
N ASP A 510 16.17 -7.88 -21.27
CA ASP A 510 14.98 -8.74 -21.29
C ASP A 510 14.09 -8.49 -20.07
N THR A 511 14.69 -8.24 -18.90
CA THR A 511 13.95 -7.90 -17.68
C THR A 511 13.27 -6.53 -17.83
N ARG A 512 13.96 -5.55 -18.40
CA ARG A 512 13.42 -4.21 -18.64
C ARG A 512 12.31 -4.24 -19.68
N ALA A 513 12.49 -4.97 -20.78
CA ALA A 513 11.47 -5.15 -21.80
C ALA A 513 10.22 -5.82 -21.21
N ALA A 514 10.40 -6.83 -20.36
CA ALA A 514 9.30 -7.49 -19.67
C ALA A 514 8.58 -6.57 -18.67
N MET A 515 9.30 -5.76 -17.89
CA MET A 515 8.68 -4.77 -17.00
C MET A 515 7.95 -3.68 -17.79
N ASN A 516 8.51 -3.18 -18.89
CA ASN A 516 7.83 -2.22 -19.76
C ASN A 516 6.52 -2.80 -20.33
N ALA A 517 6.51 -4.08 -20.70
CA ALA A 517 5.28 -4.76 -21.14
C ALA A 517 4.25 -4.89 -20.00
N VAL A 518 4.70 -5.13 -18.77
CA VAL A 518 3.84 -5.12 -17.58
C VAL A 518 3.26 -3.73 -17.32
N ASP A 519 4.09 -2.69 -17.35
CA ASP A 519 3.69 -1.29 -17.16
C ASP A 519 2.59 -0.90 -18.17
N ALA A 520 2.75 -1.32 -19.43
CA ALA A 520 1.78 -1.05 -20.50
C ALA A 520 0.59 -2.03 -20.56
N PHE A 521 0.32 -2.81 -19.50
CA PHE A 521 -0.76 -3.82 -19.46
C PHE A 521 -0.68 -4.89 -20.57
N ALA A 522 0.43 -4.95 -21.30
CA ALA A 522 0.70 -5.87 -22.39
C ALA A 522 1.22 -7.23 -21.88
N ALA A 523 1.53 -7.31 -20.58
CA ALA A 523 1.90 -8.51 -19.85
C ALA A 523 1.27 -8.51 -18.44
N ALA A 524 1.07 -9.70 -17.87
CA ALA A 524 0.58 -9.80 -16.50
C ALA A 524 1.71 -9.64 -15.48
N LEU A 525 1.40 -9.00 -14.34
CA LEU A 525 2.29 -8.98 -13.18
C LEU A 525 2.56 -10.41 -12.68
N PRO A 526 3.82 -10.72 -12.27
CA PRO A 526 4.09 -11.97 -11.60
C PRO A 526 3.29 -12.06 -10.29
N PRO A 527 2.83 -13.26 -9.91
CA PRO A 527 2.06 -13.43 -8.68
C PRO A 527 2.91 -13.05 -7.47
N ARG A 528 2.45 -12.06 -6.70
CA ARG A 528 3.11 -11.63 -5.46
C ARG A 528 2.79 -12.56 -4.30
N ILE A 529 3.77 -12.77 -3.42
CA ILE A 529 3.57 -13.62 -2.23
C ILE A 529 3.07 -12.75 -1.09
N SER A 530 1.83 -12.98 -0.65
CA SER A 530 1.27 -12.29 0.52
C SER A 530 1.93 -12.78 1.82
N LEU A 531 2.98 -12.08 2.25
CA LEU A 531 3.69 -12.34 3.51
C LEU A 531 3.39 -11.27 4.57
N PRO A 532 3.19 -11.66 5.86
CA PRO A 532 3.16 -10.72 6.96
C PRO A 532 4.44 -9.86 7.03
N ALA A 533 4.35 -8.62 7.50
CA ALA A 533 5.49 -7.70 7.62
C ALA A 533 6.70 -8.33 8.34
N SER A 534 6.46 -9.02 9.46
CA SER A 534 7.52 -9.72 10.20
C SER A 534 8.25 -10.79 9.38
N GLN A 535 7.53 -11.54 8.54
CA GLN A 535 8.15 -12.52 7.66
C GLN A 535 8.93 -11.85 6.53
N ARG A 536 8.46 -10.71 6.02
CA ARG A 536 9.19 -9.94 5.01
C ARG A 536 10.51 -9.39 5.56
N THR A 537 10.48 -8.83 6.77
CA THR A 537 11.67 -8.42 7.51
C THR A 537 12.64 -9.59 7.69
N GLU A 538 12.14 -10.76 8.10
CA GLU A 538 12.96 -11.98 8.19
C GLU A 538 13.60 -12.35 6.85
N GLN A 539 12.86 -12.29 5.73
CA GLN A 539 13.39 -12.61 4.40
C GLN A 539 14.51 -11.64 3.97
N VAL A 540 14.34 -10.33 4.19
CA VAL A 540 15.36 -9.32 3.89
C VAL A 540 16.63 -9.55 4.70
N LEU A 541 16.49 -9.77 6.01
CA LEU A 541 17.63 -10.01 6.89
C LEU A 541 18.35 -11.31 6.55
N ARG A 542 17.59 -12.38 6.26
CA ARG A 542 18.17 -13.65 5.82
C ARG A 542 18.92 -13.52 4.49
N ALA A 543 18.45 -12.67 3.58
CA ALA A 543 19.10 -12.44 2.30
C ALA A 543 20.47 -11.74 2.41
N ILE A 544 20.74 -11.06 3.53
CA ILE A 544 22.05 -10.44 3.83
C ILE A 544 22.86 -11.23 4.85
N GLY A 545 22.41 -12.44 5.23
CA GLY A 545 23.09 -13.28 6.21
C GLY A 545 22.87 -12.88 7.67
N ALA A 546 22.00 -11.91 7.95
CA ALA A 546 21.58 -11.54 9.30
C ALA A 546 20.47 -12.47 9.80
N LYS A 547 20.55 -12.91 11.07
CA LYS A 547 19.45 -13.61 11.74
C LYS A 547 18.94 -12.78 12.92
N ILE A 548 17.62 -12.65 13.02
CA ILE A 548 16.95 -12.29 14.26
C ILE A 548 16.62 -13.60 14.97
N ASP A 549 17.17 -13.83 16.15
CA ASP A 549 16.63 -14.89 17.02
C ASP A 549 15.28 -14.47 17.59
N GLY A 550 14.48 -15.41 18.10
CA GLY A 550 13.14 -15.14 18.65
C GLY A 550 13.10 -14.18 19.85
N THR A 551 14.22 -13.55 20.21
CA THR A 551 14.36 -12.55 21.26
C THR A 551 14.66 -11.14 20.74
N GLY A 552 14.73 -10.94 19.42
CA GLY A 552 14.97 -9.62 18.83
C GLY A 552 16.43 -9.18 18.88
N ARG A 553 17.38 -10.11 19.01
CA ARG A 553 18.81 -9.79 18.92
C ARG A 553 19.39 -10.18 17.56
N GLU A 554 20.21 -9.27 17.02
CA GLU A 554 21.05 -9.49 15.85
C GLU A 554 22.06 -10.60 16.18
N SER A 555 21.85 -11.80 15.65
CA SER A 555 22.90 -12.79 15.54
C SER A 555 23.62 -12.53 14.23
N LEU A 556 24.65 -11.67 14.29
CA LEU A 556 25.70 -11.66 13.28
C LEU A 556 26.30 -13.07 13.26
N GLY A 557 26.10 -13.80 12.16
CA GLY A 557 26.68 -15.12 11.99
C GLY A 557 28.19 -15.02 12.18
N GLN A 558 28.72 -15.82 13.12
CA GLN A 558 30.14 -16.03 13.33
C GLN A 558 30.78 -16.61 12.05
N LEU A 559 31.14 -15.74 11.11
CA LEU A 559 32.13 -16.04 10.08
C LEU A 559 33.51 -15.80 10.68
N GLY A 560 33.93 -16.69 11.57
CA GLY A 560 35.28 -16.66 12.14
C GLY A 560 35.36 -17.06 13.60
N GLN A 561 35.15 -18.35 13.90
CA GLN A 561 35.90 -19.14 14.89
C GLN A 561 35.25 -20.52 15.01
N GLY A 562 36.07 -21.57 14.94
CA GLY A 562 35.65 -22.97 14.83
C GLY A 562 34.82 -23.48 16.01
N GLY A 563 33.50 -23.31 15.93
CA GLY A 563 32.51 -23.89 16.84
C GLY A 563 31.58 -24.84 16.09
N SER A 564 31.48 -26.07 16.60
CA SER A 564 30.70 -27.21 16.10
C SER A 564 29.48 -26.88 15.22
N ALA A 565 29.49 -27.42 13.99
CA ALA A 565 28.39 -27.37 13.04
C ALA A 565 27.15 -28.07 13.62
N THR A 566 26.31 -27.31 14.31
CA THR A 566 24.93 -27.72 14.55
C THR A 566 24.24 -27.80 13.19
N ALA A 567 23.69 -28.98 12.87
CA ALA A 567 23.06 -29.27 11.60
C ALA A 567 22.19 -28.09 11.14
N ALA A 568 22.59 -27.43 10.06
CA ALA A 568 21.85 -26.31 9.49
C ALA A 568 20.44 -26.82 9.17
N LYS A 569 19.45 -26.43 9.99
CA LYS A 569 18.04 -26.56 9.61
C LYS A 569 17.94 -25.91 8.24
N LYS A 570 17.62 -26.70 7.20
CA LYS A 570 17.39 -26.21 5.83
C LYS A 570 16.45 -25.01 5.93
N GLY A 571 16.99 -23.81 5.80
CA GLY A 571 16.20 -22.59 5.86
C GLY A 571 15.14 -22.64 4.78
N LYS A 572 13.92 -22.17 5.07
CA LYS A 572 12.90 -22.01 4.03
C LYS A 572 13.48 -21.19 2.87
N PRO A 573 13.22 -21.51 1.61
CA PRO A 573 13.71 -20.69 0.49
C PRO A 573 13.28 -19.22 0.67
N LEU A 574 14.07 -18.30 0.12
CA LEU A 574 13.68 -16.89 0.08
C LEU A 574 12.38 -16.75 -0.72
N ALA A 575 11.61 -15.69 -0.42
CA ALA A 575 10.42 -15.38 -1.19
C ALA A 575 10.81 -15.17 -2.66
N ALA A 576 10.03 -15.75 -3.57
CA ALA A 576 10.34 -15.78 -5.00
C ALA A 576 10.35 -14.38 -5.64
N ASP A 577 9.63 -13.44 -5.02
CA ASP A 577 9.45 -12.05 -5.41
C ASP A 577 10.35 -11.08 -4.63
N LEU A 578 11.23 -11.58 -3.75
CA LEU A 578 12.18 -10.74 -3.01
C LEU A 578 13.20 -10.13 -3.98
N PRO A 579 13.42 -8.80 -3.95
CA PRO A 579 14.46 -8.18 -4.77
C PRO A 579 15.87 -8.67 -4.38
N MET A 580 16.55 -9.29 -5.37
CA MET A 580 17.91 -9.83 -5.21
C MET A 580 18.96 -9.04 -5.98
N LYS A 581 18.56 -8.29 -7.01
CA LYS A 581 19.40 -7.39 -7.80
C LYS A 581 18.57 -6.16 -8.16
N ALA A 582 19.21 -5.00 -8.23
CA ALA A 582 18.58 -3.80 -8.77
C ALA A 582 19.64 -2.84 -9.27
N GLU A 583 19.51 -2.41 -10.51
CA GLU A 583 20.38 -1.40 -11.11
C GLU A 583 19.69 -0.05 -11.25
N LEU A 584 18.36 -0.04 -11.31
CA LEU A 584 17.53 1.17 -11.37
C LEU A 584 16.90 1.44 -10.01
N LEU A 585 16.57 2.70 -9.75
CA LEU A 585 15.75 3.08 -8.61
C LEU A 585 14.33 2.51 -8.75
N PRO A 586 13.62 2.26 -7.63
CA PRO A 586 12.22 1.85 -7.68
C PRO A 586 11.32 2.94 -8.30
N VAL A 587 11.71 4.21 -8.18
CA VAL A 587 11.12 5.36 -8.89
C VAL A 587 12.24 6.33 -9.26
N GLN A 588 12.24 6.81 -10.50
CA GLN A 588 13.37 7.56 -11.05
C GLN A 588 13.62 8.90 -10.35
N TRP A 589 12.56 9.59 -9.91
CA TRP A 589 12.69 10.90 -9.26
C TRP A 589 13.41 10.86 -7.90
N LEU A 590 13.65 9.68 -7.30
CA LEU A 590 14.48 9.57 -6.09
C LEU A 590 15.94 10.02 -6.35
N GLU A 591 16.40 10.01 -7.60
CA GLU A 591 17.71 10.59 -8.00
C GLU A 591 17.84 12.08 -7.63
N LEU A 592 16.72 12.81 -7.56
CA LEU A 592 16.69 14.24 -7.23
C LEU A 592 16.89 14.52 -5.73
N ILE A 593 16.87 13.49 -4.89
CA ILE A 593 17.01 13.60 -3.44
C ILE A 593 18.44 13.25 -3.03
N GLY A 594 19.15 14.26 -2.51
CA GLY A 594 20.60 14.20 -2.31
C GLY A 594 21.10 13.26 -1.19
N ASP A 595 20.23 12.80 -0.29
CA ASP A 595 20.63 11.90 0.79
C ASP A 595 19.75 10.66 0.92
N ARG A 596 20.37 9.58 1.38
CA ARG A 596 19.77 8.24 1.44
C ARG A 596 18.61 8.13 2.43
N ASP A 597 18.72 8.80 3.57
CA ASP A 597 17.68 8.72 4.60
C ASP A 597 16.43 9.45 4.11
N SER A 598 16.58 10.59 3.45
CA SER A 598 15.50 11.27 2.75
C SER A 598 14.89 10.40 1.65
N GLN A 599 15.68 9.68 0.84
CA GLN A 599 15.13 8.75 -0.16
C GLN A 599 14.24 7.67 0.47
N VAL A 600 14.70 7.04 1.57
CA VAL A 600 13.92 6.05 2.31
C VAL A 600 12.64 6.67 2.87
N ASN A 601 12.74 7.86 3.48
CA ASN A 601 11.59 8.56 4.04
C ASN A 601 10.53 8.87 2.96
N HIS A 602 10.95 9.37 1.79
CA HIS A 602 10.03 9.65 0.68
C HIS A 602 9.37 8.38 0.13
N LEU A 603 10.12 7.28 0.03
CA LEU A 603 9.58 6.01 -0.45
C LEU A 603 8.55 5.41 0.51
N VAL A 604 8.81 5.50 1.82
CA VAL A 604 7.84 5.11 2.86
C VAL A 604 6.60 5.99 2.82
N TYR A 605 6.79 7.29 2.59
CA TYR A 605 5.70 8.24 2.50
C TYR A 605 4.82 7.98 1.27
N LEU A 606 5.45 7.70 0.12
CA LEU A 606 4.80 7.25 -1.11
C LEU A 606 3.98 5.98 -0.89
N ALA A 607 4.48 5.04 -0.08
CA ALA A 607 3.78 3.81 0.27
C ALA A 607 2.53 4.03 1.14
N GLY A 608 2.33 5.22 1.71
CA GLY A 608 1.14 5.51 2.50
C GLY A 608 1.40 5.74 3.99
N GLU A 609 2.64 5.61 4.45
CA GLU A 609 2.97 5.87 5.86
C GLU A 609 3.35 7.35 6.06
N ASN A 610 3.37 7.81 7.31
CA ASN A 610 3.80 9.16 7.69
C ASN A 610 5.20 9.17 8.31
N GLU A 611 5.66 8.02 8.79
CA GLU A 611 6.95 7.81 9.45
C GLU A 611 7.50 6.45 9.02
N VAL A 612 8.83 6.28 9.00
CA VAL A 612 9.47 5.00 8.70
C VAL A 612 9.19 4.00 9.82
N PRO A 613 8.51 2.86 9.55
CA PRO A 613 8.28 1.83 10.55
C PRO A 613 9.58 1.30 11.15
N THR A 614 9.57 0.95 12.45
CA THR A 614 10.77 0.52 13.18
C THR A 614 11.45 -0.68 12.54
N ASP A 615 10.68 -1.67 12.09
CA ASP A 615 11.17 -2.87 11.41
C ASP A 615 11.87 -2.54 10.07
N VAL A 616 11.40 -1.51 9.38
CA VAL A 616 12.04 -0.99 8.16
C VAL A 616 13.32 -0.22 8.51
N GLN A 617 13.33 0.59 9.56
CA GLN A 617 14.54 1.28 10.03
C GLN A 617 15.64 0.29 10.40
N GLU A 618 15.30 -0.76 11.15
CA GLU A 618 16.21 -1.84 11.53
C GLU A 618 16.75 -2.58 10.29
N SER A 619 15.87 -2.91 9.34
CA SER A 619 16.26 -3.54 8.08
C SER A 619 17.20 -2.65 7.26
N VAL A 620 16.92 -1.36 7.17
CA VAL A 620 17.77 -0.38 6.45
C VAL A 620 19.15 -0.29 7.10
N LYS A 621 19.20 -0.23 8.43
CA LYS A 621 20.47 -0.22 9.18
C LYS A 621 21.29 -1.48 8.90
N ALA A 622 20.69 -2.66 9.02
CA ALA A 622 21.35 -3.93 8.75
C ALA A 622 21.84 -4.04 7.29
N MET A 623 21.03 -3.58 6.31
CA MET A 623 21.43 -3.56 4.90
C MET A 623 22.60 -2.60 4.63
N LYS A 624 22.65 -1.44 5.29
CA LYS A 624 23.78 -0.51 5.19
C LYS A 624 25.06 -1.12 5.79
N GLU A 625 24.96 -1.75 6.96
CA GLU A 625 26.10 -2.42 7.61
C GLU A 625 26.63 -3.60 6.79
N ALA A 626 25.75 -4.33 6.10
CA ALA A 626 26.11 -5.42 5.19
C ALA A 626 26.63 -4.95 3.81
N GLY A 627 26.69 -3.64 3.55
CA GLY A 627 27.16 -3.10 2.27
C GLY A 627 26.26 -3.44 1.08
N VAL A 628 24.95 -3.58 1.29
CA VAL A 628 23.99 -3.82 0.20
C VAL A 628 24.01 -2.64 -0.77
N ASP A 629 23.98 -2.95 -2.08
CA ASP A 629 23.87 -1.94 -3.13
C ASP A 629 22.73 -0.97 -2.84
N SER A 630 22.98 0.30 -3.15
CA SER A 630 22.06 1.40 -2.92
C SER A 630 20.69 1.19 -3.56
N ASN A 631 20.63 0.83 -4.84
CA ASN A 631 19.37 0.67 -5.55
C ASN A 631 18.64 -0.56 -5.01
N LEU A 632 19.39 -1.64 -4.74
CA LEU A 632 18.83 -2.86 -4.14
C LEU A 632 18.22 -2.60 -2.75
N LEU A 633 18.85 -1.77 -1.92
CA LEU A 633 18.31 -1.37 -0.63
C LEU A 633 16.94 -0.69 -0.79
N LEU A 634 16.81 0.26 -1.72
CA LEU A 634 15.55 0.97 -1.94
C LEU A 634 14.45 0.05 -2.47
N HIS A 635 14.77 -0.87 -3.38
CA HIS A 635 13.83 -1.89 -3.84
C HIS A 635 13.35 -2.80 -2.70
N ARG A 636 14.24 -3.19 -1.78
CA ARG A 636 13.87 -3.98 -0.60
C ARG A 636 13.03 -3.19 0.39
N VAL A 637 13.30 -1.90 0.58
CA VAL A 637 12.43 -1.00 1.36
C VAL A 637 11.04 -0.93 0.73
N TRP A 638 10.95 -0.73 -0.59
CA TRP A 638 9.65 -0.74 -1.29
C TRP A 638 8.91 -2.06 -1.07
N TRP A 639 9.58 -3.20 -1.23
CA TRP A 639 8.99 -4.53 -1.03
C TRP A 639 8.55 -4.78 0.43
N LEU A 640 9.25 -4.23 1.42
CA LEU A 640 8.83 -4.24 2.83
C LEU A 640 7.56 -3.40 3.09
N MET A 641 7.35 -2.33 2.31
CA MET A 641 6.21 -1.45 2.48
C MET A 641 4.99 -1.89 1.67
N LYS A 642 5.19 -2.32 0.43
CA LYS A 642 4.16 -2.65 -0.56
C LYS A 642 4.45 -4.03 -1.14
N PRO A 643 3.91 -5.09 -0.52
CA PRO A 643 4.14 -6.47 -0.95
C PRO A 643 3.50 -6.78 -2.29
#